data_AF-A0A1V4S4U8-F1
#
_entry.id   AF-A0A1V4S4U8-F1
#
_cell.length_a   1.000
_cell.length_b   1.000
_cell.length_c   1.000
_cell.angle_alpha   90.00
_cell.angle_beta   90.00
_cell.angle_gamma   90.00
#
_symmetry.space_group_name_H-M   'P 1'
#
loop_
_entity.id
_entity.type
_entity.pdbx_description
1 polymer ?
#
loop_
_entity_poly.entity_id
_entity_poly.type
_entity_poly.pdbx_seq_one_letter_code
_entity_poly.pdbx_strand_id
1 'polypeptide(L)'
;MGTGYSIEVHKELEEEFRAAAVYRPMHIDLFEPGTELIYDVTGVPGPNKGKVCLIIEKFVGGGFAGQVYRVKVLDIEFEAGPIEGLEVGKVFAIKILIPPSGFSRLFRNLLYLVGFQGPFQLQVNPAAARSGALWQKFIRRGARIRFGDERSISDIYATFVDSELGSCGELSEWIDGRTWLLEVDDRLDLLKRWKKGRDVDVESLGSPEYRAKREFMYDFVELLHNMGAHEFARQYEWSTCKSQPNCLKRKDTEESPSKGLVAVDFRAGLALLPFLPMSPGDFKLIIQGLMRGSLVQFDRGDVGKLEQFIESHSNEFADMHQMLDELKANERLYRASVPDITHNHVRLFYSPHIWSTMLDSAVTGWKVRNLINDNCQEKLKRNKVLTLVFALIGILPFIGRFFRRIWGQTYWRHHYKSMVTSWKYLGRAIRAKVAEETISWHRSGRINDERAMKVARQVWPCLYHFPLSVLPAGLHRFFTDWQYAKERMVFILVRPVRLYFDAELREQWLKDMVTEGKKNHLLGQEDAELILSQVKEPFVQKYLKSLAVHLCTLPVTQVVSVLVAIIYVVMHPDMPRGQAYAIGFGIIALFQVVPISPGSLARGLYVVYLVIRERNFKDYNIAVFLGFFKYIGYLAFPIQMAYRYPALARFMAGHWATEAVHIVPVFGERGALLEHAVFCLFYNWPLTIRRRMRKRARMRTEMRPRYWHIVLCAIVGSGIFVFTDFAYIEKLGELPRLMEIWWLAVLVPALCGAVVTLGAGGAPMWKRIIGAATCGGAVGVLYTTVSAIFGYGGPIGAGDIVINCVWRVFIFTILSAIGMLLTEIKLPEPKAV
;
A
#
# COMPACT_ATOMS: atom_id res chain seq x y z
N MET A 1 2.55 -10.35 -7.27
CA MET A 1 3.47 -11.45 -7.63
C MET A 1 2.77 -12.31 -8.67
N GLY A 2 3.46 -12.67 -9.75
CA GLY A 2 2.98 -13.69 -10.67
C GLY A 2 2.82 -14.98 -9.88
N THR A 3 1.58 -15.42 -9.71
CA THR A 3 1.26 -16.82 -9.47
C THR A 3 2.00 -17.60 -10.54
N GLY A 4 2.89 -18.52 -10.17
CA GLY A 4 3.56 -19.39 -11.12
C GLY A 4 2.55 -20.37 -11.69
N TYR A 5 1.77 -19.91 -12.67
CA TYR A 5 0.80 -20.71 -13.42
C TYR A 5 1.45 -21.13 -14.75
N SER A 6 1.13 -22.33 -15.23
CA SER A 6 1.64 -22.82 -16.51
C SER A 6 1.05 -22.03 -17.68
N ILE A 7 1.93 -21.56 -18.57
CA ILE A 7 1.56 -20.89 -19.83
C ILE A 7 1.03 -21.93 -20.82
N GLU A 8 1.55 -23.15 -20.76
CA GLU A 8 1.12 -24.28 -21.59
C GLU A 8 -0.37 -24.59 -21.36
N VAL A 9 -0.81 -24.63 -20.09
CA VAL A 9 -2.23 -24.79 -19.75
C VAL A 9 -3.08 -23.67 -20.33
N HIS A 10 -2.59 -22.43 -20.35
CA HIS A 10 -3.34 -21.33 -20.98
C HIS A 10 -3.47 -21.53 -22.49
N LYS A 11 -2.40 -21.94 -23.17
CA LYS A 11 -2.43 -22.24 -24.61
C LYS A 11 -3.41 -23.36 -24.93
N GLU A 12 -3.42 -24.44 -24.15
CA GLU A 12 -4.39 -25.53 -24.32
C GLU A 12 -5.84 -25.05 -24.11
N LEU A 13 -6.09 -24.22 -23.09
CA LEU A 13 -7.43 -23.66 -22.85
C LEU A 13 -7.87 -22.68 -23.95
N GLU A 14 -6.95 -21.92 -24.53
CA GLU A 14 -7.21 -21.09 -25.71
C GLU A 14 -7.53 -21.94 -26.94
N GLU A 15 -6.83 -23.05 -27.14
CA GLU A 15 -7.13 -24.03 -28.20
C GLU A 15 -8.51 -24.65 -28.02
N GLU A 16 -8.90 -25.02 -26.79
CA GLU A 16 -10.25 -25.50 -26.47
C GLU A 16 -11.32 -24.43 -26.79
N PHE A 17 -11.05 -23.15 -26.50
CA PHE A 17 -11.93 -22.06 -26.90
C PHE A 17 -12.06 -21.97 -28.42
N ARG A 18 -10.94 -22.02 -29.15
CA ARG A 18 -10.90 -21.97 -30.62
C ARG A 18 -11.63 -23.18 -31.23
N ALA A 19 -11.44 -24.37 -30.67
CA ALA A 19 -12.08 -25.61 -31.08
C ALA A 19 -13.61 -25.61 -30.88
N ALA A 20 -14.12 -24.84 -29.91
CA ALA A 20 -15.56 -24.64 -29.77
C ALA A 20 -16.19 -23.90 -30.97
N ALA A 21 -15.39 -23.25 -31.82
CA ALA A 21 -15.81 -22.59 -33.06
C ALA A 21 -17.04 -21.68 -32.85
N VAL A 22 -16.99 -20.88 -31.78
CA VAL A 22 -17.98 -19.85 -31.49
C VAL A 22 -17.72 -18.61 -32.36
N TYR A 23 -18.77 -17.83 -32.62
CA TYR A 23 -18.69 -16.69 -33.55
C TYR A 23 -18.04 -15.47 -32.92
N ARG A 24 -18.06 -15.36 -31.60
CA ARG A 24 -17.44 -14.25 -30.88
C ARG A 24 -15.94 -14.51 -30.65
N PRO A 25 -15.11 -13.46 -30.60
CA PRO A 25 -13.73 -13.59 -30.16
C PRO A 25 -13.68 -13.97 -28.67
N MET A 26 -12.53 -14.51 -28.28
CA MET A 26 -12.20 -14.79 -26.89
C MET A 26 -12.05 -13.48 -26.12
N HIS A 27 -12.48 -13.47 -24.87
CA HIS A 27 -12.17 -12.37 -23.97
C HIS A 27 -10.77 -12.56 -23.39
N ILE A 28 -9.88 -11.62 -23.71
CA ILE A 28 -8.52 -11.55 -23.18
C ILE A 28 -8.50 -10.47 -22.10
N ASP A 29 -7.98 -10.81 -20.90
CA ASP A 29 -7.75 -9.83 -19.82
C ASP A 29 -6.33 -9.24 -19.89
N LEU A 30 -5.34 -10.08 -20.21
CA LEU A 30 -3.92 -9.74 -20.38
C LEU A 30 -3.27 -10.72 -21.35
N PHE A 31 -2.13 -10.33 -21.92
CA PHE A 31 -1.32 -11.18 -22.79
C PHE A 31 -0.26 -11.96 -22.02
N GLU A 32 0.02 -13.18 -22.47
CA GLU A 32 0.97 -14.08 -21.81
C GLU A 32 2.40 -13.90 -22.36
N PRO A 33 3.45 -14.27 -21.61
CA PRO A 33 4.80 -14.35 -22.15
C PRO A 33 4.88 -15.28 -23.36
N GLY A 34 5.60 -14.83 -24.39
CA GLY A 34 5.73 -15.51 -25.68
C GLY A 34 4.65 -15.14 -26.71
N THR A 35 3.63 -14.34 -26.35
CA THR A 35 2.67 -13.82 -27.33
C THR A 35 3.36 -12.82 -28.25
N GLU A 36 3.26 -13.05 -29.56
CA GLU A 36 3.64 -12.09 -30.60
C GLU A 36 2.49 -11.12 -30.86
N LEU A 37 2.82 -9.84 -30.95
CA LEU A 37 1.90 -8.75 -31.18
C LEU A 37 2.39 -7.93 -32.37
N ILE A 38 1.43 -7.48 -33.18
CA ILE A 38 1.70 -6.64 -34.35
C ILE A 38 0.87 -5.37 -34.19
N TYR A 39 1.53 -4.23 -34.19
CA TYR A 39 0.86 -2.93 -34.05
C TYR A 39 1.26 -1.96 -35.14
N ASP A 40 0.28 -1.23 -35.65
CA ASP A 40 0.51 0.02 -36.36
C ASP A 40 0.79 1.10 -35.32
N VAL A 41 2.00 1.67 -35.35
CA VAL A 41 2.49 2.63 -34.38
C VAL A 41 2.71 4.00 -35.03
N THR A 42 2.62 5.06 -34.22
CA THR A 42 2.99 6.42 -34.62
C THR A 42 4.09 6.94 -33.71
N GLY A 43 5.22 7.33 -34.28
CA GLY A 43 6.45 7.72 -33.58
C GLY A 43 6.34 9.00 -32.74
N VAL A 44 7.24 9.19 -31.77
CA VAL A 44 7.39 10.39 -30.93
C VAL A 44 8.89 10.57 -30.63
N PRO A 45 9.60 11.62 -31.11
CA PRO A 45 9.13 12.75 -31.92
C PRO A 45 8.80 12.37 -33.38
N GLY A 46 7.88 13.12 -34.00
CA GLY A 46 7.57 13.03 -35.43
C GLY A 46 6.43 12.05 -35.78
N PRO A 47 5.54 12.37 -36.73
CA PRO A 47 4.36 11.58 -37.05
C PRO A 47 4.65 10.34 -37.92
N ASN A 48 5.92 9.92 -38.02
CA ASN A 48 6.29 8.75 -38.81
C ASN A 48 5.53 7.52 -38.33
N LYS A 49 4.99 6.77 -39.28
CA LYS A 49 4.23 5.56 -39.02
C LYS A 49 5.05 4.34 -39.41
N GLY A 50 4.76 3.25 -38.73
CA GLY A 50 5.30 1.95 -39.07
C GLY A 50 4.51 0.84 -38.43
N LYS A 51 4.77 -0.38 -38.87
CA LYS A 51 4.30 -1.60 -38.25
C LYS A 51 5.42 -2.21 -37.44
N VAL A 52 5.13 -2.57 -36.19
CA VAL A 52 6.10 -3.17 -35.28
C VAL A 52 5.62 -4.55 -34.88
N CYS A 53 6.44 -5.56 -35.12
CA CYS A 53 6.26 -6.91 -34.60
C CYS A 53 7.09 -7.05 -33.32
N LEU A 54 6.46 -7.52 -32.25
CA LEU A 54 7.10 -7.63 -30.94
C LEU A 54 6.61 -8.86 -30.19
N ILE A 55 7.47 -9.40 -29.34
CA ILE A 55 7.16 -10.52 -28.47
C ILE A 55 7.15 -10.08 -27.02
N ILE A 56 6.15 -10.54 -26.27
CA ILE A 56 6.08 -10.30 -24.83
C ILE A 56 7.08 -11.21 -24.13
N GLU A 57 8.07 -10.62 -23.47
CA GLU A 57 8.98 -11.38 -22.62
C GLU A 57 8.40 -11.59 -21.22
N LYS A 58 7.68 -10.58 -20.69
CA LYS A 58 7.18 -10.62 -19.32
C LYS A 58 6.06 -9.62 -19.07
N PHE A 59 5.02 -10.06 -18.37
CA PHE A 59 4.07 -9.16 -17.70
C PHE A 59 4.70 -8.58 -16.42
N VAL A 60 4.77 -7.25 -16.32
CA VAL A 60 5.43 -6.56 -15.20
C VAL A 60 4.43 -6.27 -14.09
N GLY A 61 3.26 -5.75 -14.45
CA GLY A 61 2.20 -5.41 -13.50
C GLY A 61 1.06 -4.62 -14.14
N GLY A 62 -0.04 -4.49 -13.39
CA GLY A 62 -1.21 -3.73 -13.82
C GLY A 62 -1.76 -2.86 -12.69
N GLY A 63 -1.88 -1.57 -12.97
CA GLY A 63 -2.50 -0.58 -12.09
C GLY A 63 -3.86 -0.11 -12.61
N PHE A 64 -4.38 0.98 -12.04
CA PHE A 64 -5.60 1.61 -12.55
C PHE A 64 -5.41 2.28 -13.92
N ALA A 65 -4.21 2.75 -14.24
CA ALA A 65 -3.95 3.39 -15.53
C ALA A 65 -3.90 2.39 -16.69
N GLY A 66 -3.39 1.19 -16.44
CA GLY A 66 -3.15 0.20 -17.48
C GLY A 66 -2.26 -0.94 -17.01
N GLN A 67 -1.84 -1.76 -17.96
CA GLN A 67 -0.94 -2.89 -17.79
C GLN A 67 0.36 -2.69 -18.54
N VAL A 68 1.47 -3.11 -17.93
CA VAL A 68 2.83 -2.91 -18.44
C VAL A 68 3.49 -4.25 -18.73
N TYR A 69 4.11 -4.35 -19.90
CA TYR A 69 4.83 -5.51 -20.40
C TYR A 69 6.27 -5.13 -20.75
N ARG A 70 7.20 -6.06 -20.51
CA ARG A 70 8.52 -6.04 -21.12
C ARG A 70 8.42 -6.77 -22.45
N VAL A 71 8.83 -6.12 -23.52
CA VAL A 71 8.73 -6.66 -24.88
C VAL A 71 10.06 -6.54 -25.62
N LYS A 72 10.29 -7.44 -26.57
CA LYS A 72 11.41 -7.37 -27.51
C LYS A 72 10.87 -7.15 -28.91
N VAL A 73 11.44 -6.18 -29.61
CA VAL A 73 11.07 -5.92 -31.01
C VAL A 73 11.71 -6.98 -31.90
N LEU A 74 10.89 -7.66 -32.69
CA LEU A 74 11.30 -8.71 -33.62
C LEU A 74 11.52 -8.17 -35.03
N ASP A 75 10.66 -7.25 -35.46
CA ASP A 75 10.71 -6.67 -36.79
C ASP A 75 10.03 -5.29 -36.83
N ILE A 76 10.45 -4.44 -37.77
CA ILE A 76 9.90 -3.10 -37.96
C ILE A 76 9.81 -2.77 -39.46
N GLU A 77 8.62 -2.40 -39.91
CA GLU A 77 8.37 -1.87 -41.25
C GLU A 77 7.99 -0.39 -41.15
N PHE A 78 8.77 0.51 -41.75
CA PHE A 78 8.48 1.95 -41.74
C PHE A 78 7.78 2.41 -43.02
N GLU A 79 6.78 3.29 -42.91
CA GLU A 79 6.05 3.81 -44.08
C GLU A 79 6.79 4.96 -44.78
N ALA A 80 7.28 5.94 -44.02
CA ALA A 80 7.82 7.20 -44.54
C ALA A 80 9.14 7.64 -43.90
N GLY A 81 9.80 6.74 -43.15
CA GLY A 81 11.07 6.98 -42.47
C GLY A 81 11.13 6.31 -41.09
N PRO A 82 12.34 6.11 -40.52
CA PRO A 82 12.49 5.47 -39.23
C PRO A 82 11.84 6.27 -38.10
N ILE A 83 11.38 5.56 -37.07
CA ILE A 83 10.98 6.15 -35.79
C ILE A 83 12.22 6.18 -34.89
N GLU A 84 12.57 7.36 -34.41
CA GLU A 84 13.78 7.57 -33.61
C GLU A 84 13.80 6.68 -32.34
N GLY A 85 14.93 6.02 -32.10
CA GLY A 85 15.15 5.17 -30.91
C GLY A 85 14.50 3.78 -30.96
N LEU A 86 13.70 3.49 -31.98
CA LEU A 86 13.08 2.18 -32.18
C LEU A 86 13.96 1.30 -33.07
N GLU A 87 14.44 0.17 -32.54
CA GLU A 87 15.35 -0.73 -33.25
C GLU A 87 14.99 -2.21 -33.02
N VAL A 88 15.23 -3.02 -34.05
CA VAL A 88 15.04 -4.47 -34.00
C VAL A 88 16.00 -5.09 -32.98
N GLY A 89 15.50 -6.04 -32.19
CA GLY A 89 16.26 -6.75 -31.17
C GLY A 89 16.37 -6.04 -29.82
N LYS A 90 16.02 -4.75 -29.73
CA LYS A 90 16.00 -4.00 -28.46
C LYS A 90 14.77 -4.32 -27.62
N VAL A 91 14.91 -4.10 -26.31
CA VAL A 91 13.87 -4.33 -25.30
C VAL A 91 13.21 -3.00 -24.93
N PHE A 92 11.89 -3.01 -24.87
CA PHE A 92 11.06 -1.85 -24.55
C PHE A 92 10.01 -2.19 -23.49
N ALA A 93 9.40 -1.15 -22.93
CA ALA A 93 8.20 -1.27 -22.13
C ALA A 93 6.97 -0.94 -22.99
N ILE A 94 5.97 -1.83 -22.99
CA ILE A 94 4.65 -1.50 -23.53
C ILE A 94 3.69 -1.26 -22.39
N LYS A 95 2.95 -0.16 -22.46
CA LYS A 95 1.83 0.12 -21.57
C LYS A 95 0.52 0.14 -22.36
N ILE A 96 -0.38 -0.78 -22.06
CA ILE A 96 -1.75 -0.79 -22.62
C ILE A 96 -2.69 -0.19 -21.58
N LEU A 97 -3.44 0.84 -21.93
CA LEU A 97 -4.15 1.76 -21.01
C LEU A 97 -5.48 1.19 -20.47
N ILE A 98 -5.48 -0.10 -20.16
CA ILE A 98 -6.60 -0.87 -19.62
C ILE A 98 -6.13 -1.73 -18.42
N PRO A 99 -6.82 -1.70 -17.27
CA PRO A 99 -6.46 -2.55 -16.14
C PRO A 99 -6.77 -4.01 -16.45
N PRO A 100 -5.93 -4.96 -16.01
CA PRO A 100 -6.21 -6.39 -16.17
C PRO A 100 -7.35 -6.85 -15.25
N SER A 101 -7.55 -6.16 -14.11
CA SER A 101 -8.63 -6.49 -13.17
C SER A 101 -9.95 -5.83 -13.57
N GLY A 102 -10.99 -6.64 -13.68
CA GLY A 102 -12.36 -6.17 -13.94
C GLY A 102 -12.87 -5.18 -12.88
N PHE A 103 -12.53 -5.39 -11.60
CA PHE A 103 -12.87 -4.46 -10.52
C PHE A 103 -12.16 -3.11 -10.70
N SER A 104 -10.83 -3.12 -10.92
CA SER A 104 -10.06 -1.88 -11.11
C SER A 104 -10.54 -1.09 -12.32
N ARG A 105 -10.88 -1.78 -13.42
CA ARG A 105 -11.46 -1.18 -14.62
C ARG A 105 -12.83 -0.55 -14.32
N LEU A 106 -13.72 -1.26 -13.62
CA LEU A 106 -15.03 -0.74 -13.25
C LEU A 106 -14.92 0.50 -12.37
N PHE A 107 -14.12 0.43 -11.30
CA PHE A 107 -13.93 1.52 -10.34
C PHE A 107 -13.36 2.77 -11.00
N ARG A 108 -12.28 2.64 -11.78
CA ARG A 108 -11.72 3.75 -12.56
C ARG A 108 -12.74 4.38 -13.49
N ASN A 109 -13.44 3.55 -14.27
CA ASN A 109 -14.40 4.05 -15.24
C ASN A 109 -15.56 4.77 -14.56
N LEU A 110 -15.99 4.33 -13.38
CA LEU A 110 -17.01 5.01 -12.59
C LEU A 110 -16.52 6.40 -12.14
N LEU A 111 -15.30 6.51 -11.60
CA LEU A 111 -14.75 7.80 -11.18
C LEU A 111 -14.60 8.76 -12.36
N TYR A 112 -14.12 8.28 -13.50
CA TYR A 112 -13.99 9.08 -14.71
C TYR A 112 -15.36 9.50 -15.27
N LEU A 113 -16.36 8.61 -15.20
CA LEU A 113 -17.74 8.92 -15.59
C LEU A 113 -18.34 10.00 -14.69
N VAL A 114 -18.14 9.92 -13.37
CA VAL A 114 -18.60 10.94 -12.43
C VAL A 114 -17.91 12.27 -12.70
N GLY A 115 -16.62 12.26 -12.99
CA GLY A 115 -15.83 13.47 -13.21
C GLY A 115 -16.11 14.16 -14.56
N PHE A 116 -16.08 13.40 -15.66
CA PHE A 116 -16.07 13.93 -17.03
C PHE A 116 -17.26 13.50 -17.88
N GLN A 117 -18.18 12.70 -17.34
CA GLN A 117 -19.40 12.22 -18.01
C GLN A 117 -19.10 11.46 -19.32
N GLY A 118 -17.95 10.80 -19.38
CA GLY A 118 -17.48 10.07 -20.55
C GLY A 118 -16.69 8.80 -20.21
N PRO A 119 -16.28 8.02 -21.22
CA PRO A 119 -15.35 6.91 -21.02
C PRO A 119 -13.94 7.44 -20.72
N PHE A 120 -13.13 6.64 -20.02
CA PHE A 120 -11.72 6.94 -19.73
C PHE A 120 -10.94 7.21 -21.02
N GLN A 121 -10.58 8.47 -21.27
CA GLN A 121 -10.12 8.91 -22.59
C GLN A 121 -8.77 8.31 -22.99
N LEU A 122 -7.81 8.18 -22.07
CA LEU A 122 -6.54 7.52 -22.35
C LEU A 122 -6.71 6.07 -22.85
N GLN A 123 -7.80 5.38 -22.50
CA GLN A 123 -8.10 4.06 -23.07
C GLN A 123 -8.65 4.14 -24.50
N VAL A 124 -9.49 5.13 -24.81
CA VAL A 124 -10.38 5.07 -25.99
C VAL A 124 -10.10 6.12 -27.06
N ASN A 125 -9.31 7.15 -26.74
CA ASN A 125 -9.06 8.29 -27.59
C ASN A 125 -7.55 8.36 -27.93
N PRO A 126 -7.17 8.04 -29.17
CA PRO A 126 -5.77 8.14 -29.61
C PRO A 126 -5.16 9.53 -29.40
N ALA A 127 -5.93 10.61 -29.52
CA ALA A 127 -5.42 11.96 -29.28
C ALA A 127 -5.11 12.24 -27.81
N ALA A 128 -5.82 11.60 -26.88
CA ALA A 128 -5.51 11.70 -25.45
C ALA A 128 -4.19 10.98 -25.13
N ALA A 129 -4.01 9.76 -25.64
CA ALA A 129 -2.75 9.02 -25.50
C ALA A 129 -1.58 9.79 -26.16
N ARG A 130 -1.82 10.37 -27.35
CA ARG A 130 -0.85 11.19 -28.06
C ARG A 130 -0.47 12.46 -27.27
N SER A 131 -1.44 13.17 -26.72
CA SER A 131 -1.19 14.37 -25.89
C SER A 131 -0.32 14.04 -24.69
N GLY A 132 -0.61 12.95 -23.98
CA GLY A 132 0.21 12.50 -22.86
C GLY A 132 1.65 12.16 -23.26
N ALA A 133 1.84 11.54 -24.43
CA ALA A 133 3.16 11.20 -24.95
C ALA A 133 3.98 12.45 -25.32
N LEU A 134 3.34 13.44 -25.93
CA LEU A 134 3.98 14.71 -26.27
C LEU A 134 4.36 15.52 -25.03
N TRP A 135 3.45 15.62 -24.03
CA TRP A 135 3.76 16.24 -22.73
C TRP A 135 5.00 15.62 -22.08
N GLN A 136 5.14 14.29 -22.13
CA GLN A 136 6.29 13.59 -21.57
C GLN A 136 7.61 13.98 -22.27
N LYS A 137 7.63 14.21 -23.58
CA LYS A 137 8.81 14.71 -24.29
C LYS A 137 9.20 16.12 -23.85
N PHE A 138 8.23 17.02 -23.69
CA PHE A 138 8.50 18.36 -23.17
C PHE A 138 9.07 18.29 -21.75
N ILE A 139 8.45 17.49 -20.87
CA ILE A 139 8.92 17.29 -19.49
C ILE A 139 10.34 16.72 -19.48
N ARG A 140 10.66 15.78 -20.38
CA ARG A 140 12.01 15.22 -20.55
C ARG A 140 13.04 16.29 -20.93
N ARG A 141 12.72 17.18 -21.86
CA ARG A 141 13.59 18.32 -22.21
C ARG A 141 13.70 19.33 -21.05
N GLY A 142 12.61 19.58 -20.31
CA GLY A 142 12.64 20.38 -19.08
C GLY A 142 13.51 19.77 -17.97
N ALA A 143 13.55 18.44 -17.88
CA ALA A 143 14.40 17.73 -16.92
C ALA A 143 15.89 17.90 -17.26
N ARG A 144 16.27 17.99 -18.53
CA ARG A 144 17.64 18.36 -18.93
C ARG A 144 18.05 19.72 -18.37
N ILE A 145 17.15 20.70 -18.39
CA ILE A 145 17.41 22.05 -17.88
C ILE A 145 17.54 22.03 -16.35
N ARG A 146 16.63 21.31 -15.67
CA ARG A 146 16.58 21.30 -14.19
C ARG A 146 17.63 20.39 -13.55
N PHE A 147 17.88 19.22 -14.12
CA PHE A 147 18.71 18.16 -13.53
C PHE A 147 20.00 17.91 -14.33
N GLY A 148 20.16 18.51 -15.51
CA GLY A 148 21.31 18.28 -16.39
C GLY A 148 21.22 17.02 -17.24
N ASP A 149 20.14 16.23 -17.16
CA ASP A 149 20.03 14.94 -17.84
C ASP A 149 18.57 14.63 -18.27
N GLU A 150 18.38 14.32 -19.56
CA GLU A 150 17.09 13.84 -20.09
C GLU A 150 16.75 12.44 -19.57
N ARG A 151 17.74 11.62 -19.20
CA ARG A 151 17.54 10.26 -18.69
C ARG A 151 16.88 10.21 -17.32
N SER A 152 16.74 11.36 -16.65
CA SER A 152 15.92 11.52 -15.44
C SER A 152 14.43 11.29 -15.70
N ILE A 153 13.99 11.25 -16.96
CA ILE A 153 12.62 10.96 -17.38
C ILE A 153 12.66 9.79 -18.37
N SER A 154 11.84 8.75 -18.16
CA SER A 154 11.75 7.66 -19.13
C SER A 154 11.31 8.17 -20.50
N ASP A 155 11.96 7.71 -21.56
CA ASP A 155 11.57 8.14 -22.90
C ASP A 155 10.32 7.41 -23.44
N ILE A 156 9.63 8.02 -24.40
CA ILE A 156 8.49 7.44 -25.12
C ILE A 156 8.76 7.46 -26.63
N TYR A 157 8.59 6.33 -27.30
CA TYR A 157 8.96 6.19 -28.71
C TYR A 157 7.75 6.19 -29.64
N ALA A 158 6.61 5.61 -29.21
CA ALA A 158 5.44 5.54 -30.07
C ALA A 158 4.12 5.34 -29.31
N THR A 159 3.01 5.67 -29.97
CA THR A 159 1.64 5.38 -29.53
C THR A 159 0.94 4.46 -30.52
N PHE A 160 0.04 3.59 -30.04
CA PHE A 160 -0.69 2.63 -30.88
C PHE A 160 -2.09 2.33 -30.34
N VAL A 161 -2.87 1.54 -31.09
CA VAL A 161 -4.18 1.03 -30.67
C VAL A 161 -4.15 -0.48 -30.63
N ASP A 162 -4.36 -1.05 -29.44
CA ASP A 162 -4.58 -2.47 -29.26
C ASP A 162 -6.06 -2.79 -29.48
N SER A 163 -6.35 -3.45 -30.61
CA SER A 163 -7.72 -3.83 -30.92
C SER A 163 -8.20 -5.01 -30.08
N GLU A 164 -7.34 -5.95 -29.67
CA GLU A 164 -7.78 -7.18 -28.98
C GLU A 164 -8.36 -6.91 -27.59
N LEU A 165 -7.61 -6.20 -26.73
CA LEU A 165 -8.05 -5.72 -25.42
C LEU A 165 -8.95 -4.49 -25.53
N GLY A 166 -8.84 -3.77 -26.64
CA GLY A 166 -9.65 -2.61 -26.99
C GLY A 166 -9.24 -1.37 -26.20
N SER A 167 -7.98 -0.97 -26.37
CA SER A 167 -7.35 0.15 -25.66
C SER A 167 -6.25 0.81 -26.49
N CYS A 168 -6.04 2.11 -26.33
CA CYS A 168 -4.79 2.73 -26.72
C CYS A 168 -3.62 2.18 -25.88
N GLY A 169 -2.43 2.24 -26.45
CA GLY A 169 -1.19 1.82 -25.82
C GLY A 169 -0.01 2.69 -26.25
N GLU A 170 1.09 2.53 -25.51
CA GLU A 170 2.30 3.32 -25.66
C GLU A 170 3.52 2.41 -25.56
N LEU A 171 4.56 2.74 -26.32
CA LEU A 171 5.86 2.08 -26.34
C LEU A 171 6.91 3.04 -25.77
N SER A 172 7.53 2.67 -24.66
CA SER A 172 8.46 3.51 -23.91
C SER A 172 9.78 2.79 -23.60
N GLU A 173 10.75 3.55 -23.12
CA GLU A 173 12.03 3.04 -22.64
C GLU A 173 11.82 1.97 -21.55
N TRP A 174 12.53 0.84 -21.67
CA TRP A 174 12.64 -0.11 -20.59
C TRP A 174 13.70 0.36 -19.59
N ILE A 175 13.26 0.72 -18.38
CA ILE A 175 14.18 1.10 -17.29
C ILE A 175 14.53 -0.15 -16.49
N ASP A 176 15.78 -0.61 -16.61
CA ASP A 176 16.31 -1.61 -15.67
C ASP A 176 16.69 -0.93 -14.35
N GLY A 177 15.70 -0.85 -13.46
CA GLY A 177 15.83 -0.15 -12.19
C GLY A 177 15.01 -0.76 -11.05
N ARG A 178 15.23 -0.22 -9.85
CA ARG A 178 14.55 -0.60 -8.60
C ARG A 178 13.95 0.63 -7.92
N THR A 179 12.99 0.47 -7.01
CA THR A 179 12.30 1.60 -6.37
C THR A 179 13.16 2.36 -5.37
N TRP A 180 13.55 1.72 -4.27
CA TRP A 180 14.58 2.18 -3.34
C TRP A 180 14.99 1.08 -2.37
N LEU A 181 16.11 1.26 -1.65
CA LEU A 181 16.48 0.39 -0.53
C LEU A 181 15.92 0.90 0.80
N LEU A 182 15.59 -0.02 1.70
CA LEU A 182 15.25 0.30 3.08
C LEU A 182 16.54 0.52 3.88
N GLU A 183 16.97 1.79 3.95
CA GLU A 183 18.21 2.19 4.60
C GLU A 183 18.12 2.18 6.13
N VAL A 184 19.17 1.68 6.78
CA VAL A 184 19.30 1.73 8.23
C VAL A 184 19.65 3.16 8.67
N ASP A 185 18.86 3.70 9.59
CA ASP A 185 19.08 5.02 10.18
C ASP A 185 18.87 4.98 11.69
N ASP A 186 19.93 5.27 12.45
CA ASP A 186 19.92 5.38 13.91
C ASP A 186 19.75 6.82 14.42
N ARG A 187 19.45 7.77 13.52
CA ARG A 187 19.23 9.21 13.78
C ARG A 187 17.95 9.72 13.12
N LEU A 188 16.85 8.96 13.20
CA LEU A 188 15.57 9.37 12.62
C LEU A 188 15.02 10.71 13.15
N ASP A 189 15.46 11.14 14.33
CA ASP A 189 15.15 12.46 14.87
C ASP A 189 15.79 13.60 14.08
N LEU A 190 17.04 13.43 13.63
CA LEU A 190 17.67 14.37 12.69
C LEU A 190 16.97 14.34 11.34
N LEU A 191 16.65 13.14 10.83
CA LEU A 191 15.88 13.02 9.59
C LEU A 191 14.54 13.76 9.72
N LYS A 192 13.80 13.60 10.83
CA LYS A 192 12.55 14.32 11.12
C LYS A 192 12.73 15.84 11.19
N ARG A 193 13.85 16.33 11.74
CA ARG A 193 14.18 17.76 11.78
C ARG A 193 14.48 18.30 10.37
N TRP A 194 15.29 17.58 9.61
CA TRP A 194 15.57 17.85 8.20
C TRP A 194 14.26 17.93 7.39
N LYS A 195 13.32 16.99 7.59
CA LYS A 195 12.02 17.02 6.89
C LYS A 195 11.22 18.28 7.14
N LYS A 196 11.45 18.96 8.27
CA LYS A 196 10.79 20.20 8.70
C LYS A 196 11.59 21.45 8.31
N GLY A 197 12.66 21.33 7.52
CA GLY A 197 13.51 22.45 7.11
C GLY A 197 14.32 23.06 8.25
N ARG A 198 14.57 22.30 9.33
CA ARG A 198 15.41 22.79 10.43
C ARG A 198 16.87 22.50 10.16
N ASP A 199 17.74 23.41 10.60
CA ASP A 199 19.19 23.24 10.52
C ASP A 199 19.66 21.97 11.25
N VAL A 200 20.47 21.19 10.53
CA VAL A 200 20.99 19.86 10.90
C VAL A 200 22.33 19.65 10.22
N ASP A 201 23.26 19.02 10.94
CA ASP A 201 24.54 18.62 10.39
C ASP A 201 24.37 17.53 9.31
N VAL A 202 24.75 17.86 8.06
CA VAL A 202 24.55 17.04 6.86
C VAL A 202 25.37 15.76 6.89
N GLU A 203 26.59 15.78 7.45
CA GLU A 203 27.45 14.59 7.56
C GLU A 203 26.83 13.54 8.49
N SER A 204 25.98 14.01 9.38
CA SER A 204 25.33 13.18 10.38
C SER A 204 23.96 12.63 9.94
N LEU A 205 23.45 13.01 8.77
CA LEU A 205 22.15 12.59 8.27
C LEU A 205 22.20 11.18 7.65
N GLY A 206 21.44 10.25 8.23
CA GLY A 206 21.18 8.94 7.65
C GLY A 206 20.24 8.97 6.44
N SER A 207 19.96 7.76 5.92
CA SER A 207 19.08 7.50 4.77
C SER A 207 19.34 8.37 3.53
N PRO A 208 20.55 8.32 2.94
CA PRO A 208 20.90 9.14 1.78
C PRO A 208 20.02 8.90 0.55
N GLU A 209 19.63 7.66 0.24
CA GLU A 209 18.76 7.34 -0.90
C GLU A 209 17.33 7.87 -0.68
N TYR A 210 16.79 7.74 0.54
CA TYR A 210 15.51 8.37 0.91
C TYR A 210 15.53 9.89 0.70
N ARG A 211 16.62 10.55 1.13
CA ARG A 211 16.76 12.01 1.02
C ARG A 211 16.86 12.43 -0.45
N ALA A 212 17.77 11.82 -1.19
CA ALA A 212 17.98 12.11 -2.61
C ALA A 212 16.70 11.92 -3.43
N LYS A 213 15.96 10.83 -3.20
CA LYS A 213 14.68 10.60 -3.90
C LYS A 213 13.63 11.64 -3.53
N ARG A 214 13.57 12.06 -2.26
CA ARG A 214 12.63 13.09 -1.82
C ARG A 214 12.94 14.45 -2.42
N GLU A 215 14.21 14.85 -2.46
CA GLU A 215 14.66 16.09 -3.10
C GLU A 215 14.37 16.06 -4.60
N PHE A 216 14.77 14.98 -5.30
CA PHE A 216 14.46 14.78 -6.72
C PHE A 216 12.96 14.90 -7.01
N MET A 217 12.11 14.21 -6.24
CA MET A 217 10.66 14.26 -6.44
C MET A 217 10.09 15.66 -6.16
N TYR A 218 10.62 16.38 -5.18
CA TYR A 218 10.19 17.75 -4.87
C TYR A 218 10.56 18.70 -6.00
N ASP A 219 11.81 18.68 -6.45
CA ASP A 219 12.31 19.51 -7.55
C ASP A 219 11.60 19.15 -8.87
N PHE A 220 11.24 17.88 -9.05
CA PHE A 220 10.52 17.41 -10.21
C PHE A 220 9.07 17.90 -10.23
N VAL A 221 8.38 17.86 -9.08
CA VAL A 221 7.04 18.45 -8.93
C VAL A 221 7.08 19.96 -9.21
N GLU A 222 8.11 20.65 -8.74
CA GLU A 222 8.29 22.08 -9.02
C GLU A 222 8.52 22.34 -10.52
N LEU A 223 9.36 21.54 -11.19
CA LEU A 223 9.52 21.60 -12.65
C LEU A 223 8.19 21.42 -13.37
N LEU A 224 7.39 20.40 -13.01
CA LEU A 224 6.08 20.16 -13.60
C LEU A 224 5.14 21.36 -13.39
N HIS A 225 5.16 21.98 -12.21
CA HIS A 225 4.41 23.20 -11.96
C HIS A 225 4.87 24.38 -12.81
N ASN A 226 6.18 24.54 -13.02
CA ASN A 226 6.75 25.60 -13.84
C ASN A 226 6.38 25.44 -15.32
N MET A 227 6.31 24.20 -15.81
CA MET A 227 5.93 23.87 -17.19
C MET A 227 4.41 23.84 -17.44
N GLY A 228 3.58 24.04 -16.41
CA GLY A 228 2.12 23.96 -16.54
C GLY A 228 1.53 22.54 -16.43
N ALA A 229 2.34 21.53 -16.17
CA ALA A 229 1.95 20.13 -15.99
C ALA A 229 1.42 19.83 -14.57
N HIS A 230 0.54 20.69 -14.04
CA HIS A 230 0.09 20.63 -12.64
C HIS A 230 -0.56 19.31 -12.24
N GLU A 231 -1.41 18.74 -13.10
CA GLU A 231 -2.13 17.51 -12.76
C GLU A 231 -1.26 16.25 -12.95
N PHE A 232 -0.20 16.33 -13.76
CA PHE A 232 0.84 15.30 -13.84
C PHE A 232 1.67 15.26 -12.56
N ALA A 233 1.96 16.43 -11.97
CA ALA A 233 2.77 16.56 -10.76
C ALA A 233 2.22 15.74 -9.58
N ARG A 234 0.89 15.55 -9.51
CA ARG A 234 0.23 14.69 -8.51
C ARG A 234 0.82 13.27 -8.45
N GLN A 235 1.24 12.69 -9.57
CA GLN A 235 1.80 11.33 -9.58
C GLN A 235 3.17 11.24 -8.89
N TYR A 236 3.80 12.39 -8.64
CA TYR A 236 5.13 12.53 -8.05
C TYR A 236 5.10 13.28 -6.71
N GLU A 237 3.93 13.77 -6.29
CA GLU A 237 3.75 14.46 -5.01
C GLU A 237 4.01 13.54 -3.83
N TRP A 238 5.00 13.88 -3.01
CA TRP A 238 5.49 13.02 -1.94
C TRP A 238 4.39 12.67 -0.91
N SER A 239 3.51 13.62 -0.60
CA SER A 239 2.44 13.48 0.40
C SER A 239 1.29 12.56 0.01
N THR A 240 1.25 12.07 -1.24
CA THR A 240 0.22 11.13 -1.70
C THR A 240 0.45 9.71 -1.20
N CYS A 241 1.63 9.40 -0.65
CA CYS A 241 2.04 8.08 -0.17
C CYS A 241 2.10 6.96 -1.22
N LYS A 242 1.75 7.26 -2.49
CA LYS A 242 1.71 6.32 -3.62
C LYS A 242 2.63 6.72 -4.78
N SER A 243 3.23 7.91 -4.74
CA SER A 243 4.05 8.44 -5.83
C SER A 243 5.44 7.80 -5.92
N GLN A 244 5.94 7.23 -4.83
CA GLN A 244 7.33 6.78 -4.71
C GLN A 244 7.70 5.64 -5.67
N PRO A 245 6.82 4.67 -5.97
CA PRO A 245 7.09 3.66 -7.00
C PRO A 245 7.24 4.23 -8.42
N ASN A 246 6.74 5.45 -8.70
CA ASN A 246 6.87 6.10 -10.01
C ASN A 246 8.26 6.74 -10.22
N CYS A 247 9.15 6.67 -9.23
CA CYS A 247 10.54 7.06 -9.39
C CYS A 247 11.43 5.84 -9.11
N LEU A 248 12.19 5.42 -10.12
CA LEU A 248 13.10 4.29 -10.05
C LEU A 248 14.55 4.79 -9.98
N LYS A 249 15.43 3.95 -9.46
CA LYS A 249 16.89 4.10 -9.54
C LYS A 249 17.44 3.09 -10.54
N ARG A 250 18.19 3.54 -11.54
CA ARG A 250 18.84 2.67 -12.53
C ARG A 250 19.94 1.84 -11.88
N LYS A 251 20.05 0.57 -12.27
CA LYS A 251 21.00 -0.38 -11.66
C LYS A 251 22.47 -0.01 -11.85
N ASP A 252 22.82 0.62 -12.96
CA ASP A 252 24.18 1.08 -13.27
C ASP A 252 24.69 2.22 -12.36
N THR A 253 23.82 2.78 -11.52
CA THR A 253 24.16 3.87 -10.59
C THR A 253 24.00 3.50 -9.11
N GLU A 254 23.95 2.20 -8.80
CA GLU A 254 23.62 1.72 -7.45
C GLU A 254 24.53 2.30 -6.35
N GLU A 255 25.81 2.50 -6.64
CA GLU A 255 26.82 3.02 -5.71
C GLU A 255 26.55 4.47 -5.25
N SER A 256 25.81 5.26 -6.02
CA SER A 256 25.59 6.68 -5.72
C SER A 256 24.12 6.96 -5.37
N PRO A 257 23.78 7.37 -4.14
CA PRO A 257 22.38 7.58 -3.72
C PRO A 257 21.60 8.59 -4.58
N SER A 258 22.26 9.62 -5.10
CA SER A 258 21.64 10.72 -5.86
C SER A 258 21.65 10.56 -7.37
N LYS A 259 22.34 9.57 -7.92
CA LYS A 259 22.46 9.39 -9.37
C LYS A 259 21.46 8.34 -9.88
N GLY A 260 21.11 8.48 -11.16
CA GLY A 260 20.25 7.54 -11.89
C GLY A 260 18.82 7.43 -11.38
N LEU A 261 18.31 8.48 -10.73
CA LEU A 261 16.88 8.62 -10.42
C LEU A 261 16.11 8.96 -11.70
N VAL A 262 15.05 8.20 -11.97
CA VAL A 262 14.26 8.29 -13.19
C VAL A 262 12.78 8.30 -12.83
N ALA A 263 12.06 9.34 -13.27
CA ALA A 263 10.61 9.34 -13.22
C ALA A 263 10.04 8.49 -14.36
N VAL A 264 9.11 7.61 -14.00
CA VAL A 264 8.36 6.71 -14.89
C VAL A 264 6.86 6.89 -14.65
N ASP A 265 6.03 6.29 -15.51
CA ASP A 265 4.57 6.28 -15.41
C ASP A 265 3.89 7.67 -15.36
N PHE A 266 3.83 8.31 -16.53
CA PHE A 266 3.20 9.61 -16.76
C PHE A 266 1.69 9.54 -17.06
N ARG A 267 1.03 8.41 -16.74
CA ARG A 267 -0.40 8.22 -17.04
C ARG A 267 -1.19 8.03 -15.76
N ALA A 268 -1.92 9.07 -15.37
CA ALA A 268 -2.76 9.01 -14.18
C ALA A 268 -3.87 7.96 -14.37
N GLY A 269 -4.01 7.07 -13.38
CA GLY A 269 -5.03 6.01 -13.42
C GLY A 269 -6.37 6.40 -12.82
N LEU A 270 -6.45 7.47 -12.03
CA LEU A 270 -7.65 7.83 -11.25
C LEU A 270 -7.87 9.34 -11.25
N ALA A 271 -9.07 9.76 -11.66
CA ALA A 271 -9.53 11.14 -11.52
C ALA A 271 -9.72 11.48 -10.04
N LEU A 272 -9.30 12.69 -9.64
CA LEU A 272 -9.50 13.19 -8.30
C LEU A 272 -10.81 13.98 -8.23
N LEU A 273 -11.79 13.42 -7.51
CA LEU A 273 -13.06 14.08 -7.25
C LEU A 273 -12.95 14.95 -5.99
N PRO A 274 -13.67 16.07 -5.91
CA PRO A 274 -13.53 17.04 -4.81
C PRO A 274 -13.96 16.48 -3.45
N PHE A 275 -14.78 15.42 -3.45
CA PHE A 275 -15.31 14.76 -2.25
C PHE A 275 -14.70 13.38 -1.98
N LEU A 276 -13.75 12.92 -2.82
CA LEU A 276 -13.14 11.59 -2.68
C LEU A 276 -11.60 11.68 -2.70
N PRO A 277 -10.98 12.22 -1.64
CA PRO A 277 -9.53 12.20 -1.50
C PRO A 277 -9.03 10.76 -1.35
N MET A 278 -8.11 10.35 -2.22
CA MET A 278 -7.56 8.99 -2.20
C MET A 278 -6.35 8.86 -1.27
N SER A 279 -5.83 9.98 -0.76
CA SER A 279 -4.69 10.07 0.15
C SER A 279 -4.75 11.37 0.96
N PRO A 280 -4.01 11.49 2.08
CA PRO A 280 -3.93 12.73 2.86
C PRO A 280 -3.43 13.93 2.03
N GLY A 281 -2.48 13.70 1.11
CA GLY A 281 -1.98 14.74 0.20
C GLY A 281 -3.04 15.25 -0.78
N ASP A 282 -4.01 14.42 -1.16
CA ASP A 282 -5.04 14.80 -2.13
C ASP A 282 -5.94 15.93 -1.63
N PHE A 283 -6.15 16.10 -0.31
CA PHE A 283 -6.93 17.23 0.21
C PHE A 283 -6.34 18.58 -0.19
N LYS A 284 -5.02 18.73 -0.03
CA LYS A 284 -4.29 19.93 -0.45
C LYS A 284 -4.41 20.13 -1.95
N LEU A 285 -4.25 19.05 -2.72
CA LEU A 285 -4.34 19.11 -4.18
C LEU A 285 -5.74 19.50 -4.64
N ILE A 286 -6.81 18.94 -4.04
CA ILE A 286 -8.21 19.32 -4.30
C ILE A 286 -8.38 20.83 -4.12
N ILE A 287 -7.97 21.37 -2.97
CA ILE A 287 -8.08 22.81 -2.69
C ILE A 287 -7.32 23.63 -3.74
N GLN A 288 -6.09 23.25 -4.08
CA GLN A 288 -5.30 23.95 -5.10
C GLN A 288 -5.93 23.89 -6.50
N GLY A 289 -6.55 22.77 -6.86
CA GLY A 289 -7.29 22.65 -8.13
C GLY A 289 -8.52 23.54 -8.14
N LEU A 290 -9.28 23.58 -7.04
CA LEU A 290 -10.44 24.47 -6.89
C LEU A 290 -10.04 25.94 -7.02
N MET A 291 -8.90 26.35 -6.44
CA MET A 291 -8.35 27.70 -6.60
C MET A 291 -7.97 28.04 -8.05
N ARG A 292 -7.66 27.03 -8.88
CA ARG A 292 -7.40 27.18 -10.32
C ARG A 292 -8.66 27.03 -11.18
N GLY A 293 -9.84 26.83 -10.57
CA GLY A 293 -11.10 26.60 -11.28
C GLY A 293 -11.31 25.16 -11.77
N SER A 294 -10.47 24.20 -11.36
CA SER A 294 -10.61 22.78 -11.70
C SER A 294 -11.32 22.02 -10.58
N LEU A 295 -12.59 21.67 -10.79
CA LEU A 295 -13.38 20.86 -9.85
C LEU A 295 -12.93 19.40 -9.81
N VAL A 296 -12.49 18.86 -10.95
CA VAL A 296 -12.05 17.47 -11.10
C VAL A 296 -10.66 17.49 -11.74
N GLN A 297 -9.66 16.98 -11.02
CA GLN A 297 -8.28 16.95 -11.50
C GLN A 297 -7.97 15.62 -12.15
N PHE A 298 -7.58 15.67 -13.41
CA PHE A 298 -7.08 14.53 -14.17
C PHE A 298 -6.37 14.98 -15.45
N ASP A 299 -5.03 14.80 -15.48
CA ASP A 299 -4.24 14.81 -16.71
C ASP A 299 -4.39 16.10 -17.54
N ARG A 300 -4.69 17.27 -16.93
CA ARG A 300 -4.72 18.60 -17.59
C ARG A 300 -3.41 19.33 -17.39
N GLY A 301 -2.77 19.65 -18.51
CA GLY A 301 -1.66 20.60 -18.58
C GLY A 301 -2.13 21.96 -19.08
N ASP A 302 -1.50 23.02 -18.59
CA ASP A 302 -1.65 24.38 -19.09
C ASP A 302 -0.67 24.61 -20.24
N VAL A 303 -1.18 24.49 -21.47
CA VAL A 303 -0.36 24.66 -22.68
C VAL A 303 0.16 26.09 -22.83
N GLY A 304 -0.58 27.11 -22.35
CA GLY A 304 -0.12 28.49 -22.37
C GLY A 304 1.09 28.71 -21.46
N LYS A 305 1.09 28.07 -20.29
CA LYS A 305 2.26 28.09 -19.40
C LYS A 305 3.44 27.29 -19.96
N LEU A 306 3.18 26.19 -20.66
CA LEU A 306 4.23 25.46 -21.39
C LEU A 306 4.87 26.33 -22.48
N GLU A 307 4.06 27.08 -23.25
CA GLU A 307 4.55 28.04 -24.25
C GLU A 307 5.48 29.08 -23.62
N GLN A 308 5.07 29.70 -22.52
CA GLN A 308 5.91 30.66 -21.79
C GLN A 308 7.22 30.02 -21.28
N PHE A 309 7.16 28.77 -20.81
CA PHE A 309 8.34 28.04 -20.38
C PHE A 309 9.30 27.78 -21.55
N ILE A 310 8.77 27.40 -22.71
CA ILE A 310 9.54 27.17 -23.94
C ILE A 310 10.16 28.49 -24.43
N GLU A 311 9.41 29.58 -24.43
CA GLU A 311 9.91 30.91 -24.82
C GLU A 311 11.06 31.37 -23.93
N SER A 312 10.94 31.19 -22.61
CA SER A 312 12.02 31.53 -21.66
C SER A 312 13.29 30.67 -21.81
N HIS A 313 13.20 29.53 -22.49
CA HIS A 313 14.31 28.60 -22.74
C HIS A 313 14.45 28.28 -24.24
N SER A 314 14.19 29.26 -25.11
CA SER A 314 14.02 29.06 -26.56
C SER A 314 15.12 28.24 -27.24
N ASN A 315 16.38 28.44 -26.84
CA ASN A 315 17.54 27.74 -27.39
C ASN A 315 17.47 26.22 -27.15
N GLU A 316 16.97 25.80 -25.97
CA GLU A 316 16.88 24.39 -25.59
C GLU A 316 15.69 23.67 -26.22
N PHE A 317 14.71 24.41 -26.79
CA PHE A 317 13.49 23.86 -27.38
C PHE A 317 13.35 24.16 -28.88
N ALA A 318 14.40 24.65 -29.54
CA ALA A 318 14.38 25.07 -30.94
C ALA A 318 13.81 23.99 -31.88
N ASP A 319 14.13 22.72 -31.62
CA ASP A 319 13.72 21.54 -32.37
C ASP A 319 12.28 21.05 -32.08
N MET A 320 11.58 21.61 -31.09
CA MET A 320 10.31 21.07 -30.59
C MET A 320 9.07 21.90 -30.96
N HIS A 321 9.21 22.97 -31.74
CA HIS A 321 8.08 23.85 -32.13
C HIS A 321 6.96 23.10 -32.87
N GLN A 322 7.30 22.23 -33.83
CA GLN A 322 6.31 21.41 -34.53
C GLN A 322 5.57 20.45 -33.59
N MET A 323 6.29 19.91 -32.60
CA MET A 323 5.71 19.03 -31.58
C MET A 323 4.74 19.79 -30.68
N LEU A 324 5.00 21.08 -30.43
CA LEU A 324 4.16 21.93 -29.62
C LEU A 324 2.83 22.23 -30.34
N ASP A 325 2.88 22.48 -31.65
CA ASP A 325 1.68 22.63 -32.47
C ASP A 325 0.87 21.33 -32.54
N GLU A 326 1.54 20.19 -32.66
CA GLU A 326 0.91 18.88 -32.60
C GLU A 326 0.24 18.65 -31.23
N LEU A 327 0.89 19.02 -30.13
CA LEU A 327 0.33 18.93 -28.79
C LEU A 327 -0.92 19.81 -28.66
N LYS A 328 -0.86 21.08 -29.11
CA LYS A 328 -2.02 21.99 -29.11
C LYS A 328 -3.21 21.40 -29.86
N ALA A 329 -2.98 20.81 -31.03
CA ALA A 329 -4.04 20.20 -31.83
C ALA A 329 -4.67 18.98 -31.13
N ASN A 330 -3.84 18.08 -30.59
CA ASN A 330 -4.32 16.88 -29.91
C ASN A 330 -5.03 17.21 -28.57
N GLU A 331 -4.51 18.18 -27.81
CA GLU A 331 -5.15 18.65 -26.58
C GLU A 331 -6.52 19.26 -26.86
N ARG A 332 -6.65 20.11 -27.89
CA ARG A 332 -7.95 20.67 -28.28
C ARG A 332 -8.96 19.56 -28.62
N LEU A 333 -8.55 18.56 -29.39
CA LEU A 333 -9.42 17.44 -29.75
C LEU A 333 -9.78 16.58 -28.53
N TYR A 334 -8.81 16.30 -27.66
CA TYR A 334 -9.02 15.57 -26.42
C TYR A 334 -9.97 16.31 -25.47
N ARG A 335 -9.77 17.60 -25.18
CA ARG A 335 -10.65 18.33 -24.24
C ARG A 335 -12.07 18.52 -24.77
N ALA A 336 -12.25 18.52 -26.08
CA ALA A 336 -13.57 18.57 -26.72
C ALA A 336 -14.22 17.17 -26.93
N SER A 337 -13.56 16.08 -26.54
CA SER A 337 -14.06 14.71 -26.78
C SER A 337 -15.04 14.19 -25.73
N VAL A 338 -15.23 14.92 -24.63
CA VAL A 338 -16.11 14.57 -23.50
C VAL A 338 -16.98 15.75 -23.11
N PRO A 339 -18.15 15.52 -22.47
CA PRO A 339 -18.99 16.61 -22.01
C PRO A 339 -18.25 17.52 -21.03
N ASP A 340 -17.58 16.93 -20.03
CA ASP A 340 -16.83 17.67 -19.00
C ASP A 340 -17.58 18.92 -18.53
N ILE A 341 -18.74 18.70 -17.91
CA ILE A 341 -19.66 19.76 -17.49
C ILE A 341 -18.94 20.77 -16.58
N THR A 342 -17.93 20.29 -15.84
CA THR A 342 -17.12 21.08 -14.92
C THR A 342 -16.28 22.17 -15.56
N HIS A 343 -16.00 22.10 -16.87
CA HIS A 343 -15.23 23.13 -17.57
C HIS A 343 -15.94 23.68 -18.81
N ASN A 344 -16.70 22.85 -19.52
CA ASN A 344 -17.44 23.33 -20.70
C ASN A 344 -18.67 24.15 -20.30
N HIS A 345 -19.26 23.90 -19.12
CA HIS A 345 -20.41 24.65 -18.58
C HIS A 345 -21.48 24.95 -19.65
N VAL A 346 -21.76 26.24 -19.88
CA VAL A 346 -22.75 26.73 -20.83
C VAL A 346 -22.39 26.47 -22.31
N ARG A 347 -21.11 26.24 -22.63
CA ARG A 347 -20.65 25.97 -24.01
C ARG A 347 -21.30 24.73 -24.60
N LEU A 348 -21.71 23.78 -23.76
CA LEU A 348 -22.44 22.59 -24.18
C LEU A 348 -23.81 22.90 -24.79
N PHE A 349 -24.43 24.03 -24.47
CA PHE A 349 -25.75 24.39 -25.03
C PHE A 349 -25.67 25.04 -26.41
N TYR A 350 -24.55 25.69 -26.76
CA TYR A 350 -24.46 26.51 -27.96
C TYR A 350 -23.28 26.20 -28.89
N SER A 351 -22.29 25.40 -28.47
CA SER A 351 -21.11 25.12 -29.31
C SER A 351 -21.34 23.88 -30.19
N PRO A 352 -21.63 24.03 -31.50
CA PRO A 352 -21.80 22.88 -32.39
C PRO A 352 -20.49 22.11 -32.56
N HIS A 353 -19.35 22.79 -32.47
CA HIS A 353 -18.02 22.19 -32.60
C HIS A 353 -17.72 21.17 -31.49
N ILE A 354 -18.13 21.45 -30.24
CA ILE A 354 -17.94 20.50 -29.12
C ILE A 354 -18.79 19.26 -29.36
N TRP A 355 -20.05 19.42 -29.77
CA TRP A 355 -20.92 18.28 -30.08
C TRP A 355 -20.41 17.43 -31.24
N SER A 356 -19.95 18.05 -32.33
CA SER A 356 -19.40 17.30 -33.47
C SER A 356 -18.19 16.48 -33.05
N THR A 357 -17.25 17.11 -32.33
CA THR A 357 -16.00 16.47 -31.89
C THR A 357 -16.26 15.37 -30.86
N MET A 358 -17.18 15.58 -29.92
CA MET A 358 -17.57 14.58 -28.93
C MET A 358 -18.22 13.35 -29.59
N LEU A 359 -19.12 13.54 -30.56
CA LEU A 359 -19.76 12.43 -31.27
C LEU A 359 -18.75 11.67 -32.14
N ASP A 360 -17.85 12.36 -32.85
CA ASP A 360 -16.81 11.71 -33.65
C ASP A 360 -15.81 10.94 -32.78
N SER A 361 -15.41 11.53 -31.66
CA SER A 361 -14.53 10.87 -30.68
C SER A 361 -15.22 9.67 -30.03
N ALA A 362 -16.52 9.74 -29.76
CA ALA A 362 -17.29 8.62 -29.23
C ALA A 362 -17.30 7.44 -30.21
N VAL A 363 -17.49 7.70 -31.51
CA VAL A 363 -17.43 6.67 -32.57
C VAL A 363 -16.05 6.03 -32.64
N THR A 364 -14.98 6.83 -32.63
CA THR A 364 -13.60 6.33 -32.56
C THR A 364 -13.38 5.47 -31.30
N GLY A 365 -13.84 5.92 -30.14
CA GLY A 365 -13.73 5.17 -28.89
C GLY A 365 -14.60 3.91 -28.83
N TRP A 366 -15.68 3.81 -29.62
CA TRP A 366 -16.43 2.56 -29.80
C TRP A 366 -15.69 1.58 -30.70
N LYS A 367 -15.02 2.08 -31.75
CA LYS A 367 -14.16 1.25 -32.63
C LYS A 367 -12.97 0.70 -31.85
N VAL A 368 -12.26 1.54 -31.10
CA VAL A 368 -11.13 1.11 -30.23
C VAL A 368 -11.58 0.02 -29.26
N ARG A 369 -12.76 0.13 -28.65
CA ARG A 369 -13.29 -0.88 -27.71
C ARG A 369 -13.93 -2.10 -28.38
N ASN A 370 -13.80 -2.25 -29.70
CA ASN A 370 -14.46 -3.30 -30.49
C ASN A 370 -15.98 -3.38 -30.31
N LEU A 371 -16.65 -2.26 -30.04
CA LEU A 371 -18.12 -2.20 -29.96
C LEU A 371 -18.79 -2.07 -31.34
N ILE A 372 -18.06 -1.58 -32.34
CA ILE A 372 -18.54 -1.39 -33.71
C ILE A 372 -17.53 -1.93 -34.73
N ASN A 373 -18.01 -2.44 -35.85
CA ASN A 373 -17.18 -2.75 -37.03
C ASN A 373 -17.02 -1.54 -37.96
N ASP A 374 -16.19 -1.66 -39.00
CA ASP A 374 -15.89 -0.57 -39.94
C ASP A 374 -17.15 -0.06 -40.66
N ASN A 375 -17.99 -0.96 -41.15
CA ASN A 375 -19.26 -0.59 -41.80
C ASN A 375 -20.19 0.20 -40.86
N CYS A 376 -20.25 -0.16 -39.57
CA CYS A 376 -21.03 0.57 -38.58
C CYS A 376 -20.39 1.92 -38.24
N GLN A 377 -19.06 1.98 -38.15
CA GLN A 377 -18.31 3.20 -37.94
C GLN A 377 -18.60 4.24 -39.02
N GLU A 378 -18.56 3.85 -40.30
CA GLU A 378 -18.89 4.74 -41.42
C GLU A 378 -20.32 5.27 -41.34
N LYS A 379 -21.29 4.39 -41.05
CA LYS A 379 -22.70 4.77 -40.91
C LYS A 379 -22.91 5.78 -39.77
N LEU A 380 -22.27 5.56 -38.62
CA LEU A 380 -22.36 6.45 -37.48
C LEU A 380 -21.68 7.79 -37.77
N LYS A 381 -20.49 7.80 -38.38
CA LYS A 381 -19.81 9.05 -38.78
C LYS A 381 -20.66 9.91 -39.73
N ARG A 382 -21.37 9.28 -40.68
CA ARG A 382 -22.25 9.99 -41.63
C ARG A 382 -23.54 10.53 -40.98
N ASN A 383 -24.05 9.89 -39.93
CA ASN A 383 -25.33 10.26 -39.31
C ASN A 383 -25.19 10.53 -37.80
N LYS A 384 -25.19 11.82 -37.45
CA LYS A 384 -25.05 12.29 -36.06
C LYS A 384 -26.24 11.92 -35.17
N VAL A 385 -27.46 11.89 -35.72
CA VAL A 385 -28.66 11.47 -34.97
C VAL A 385 -28.54 10.00 -34.58
N LEU A 386 -28.13 9.15 -35.53
CA LEU A 386 -27.90 7.73 -35.28
C LEU A 386 -26.81 7.51 -34.21
N THR A 387 -25.76 8.32 -34.26
CA THR A 387 -24.68 8.32 -33.26
C THR A 387 -25.19 8.71 -31.87
N LEU A 388 -26.06 9.71 -31.78
CA LEU A 388 -26.68 10.11 -30.51
C LEU A 388 -27.56 8.99 -29.94
N VAL A 389 -28.39 8.36 -30.78
CA VAL A 389 -29.22 7.20 -30.37
C VAL A 389 -28.32 6.06 -29.88
N PHE A 390 -27.24 5.75 -30.59
CA PHE A 390 -26.28 4.73 -30.17
C PHE A 390 -25.61 5.08 -28.83
N ALA A 391 -25.31 6.36 -28.59
CA ALA A 391 -24.77 6.84 -27.32
C ALA A 391 -25.79 6.69 -26.18
N LEU A 392 -27.06 7.08 -26.39
CA LEU A 392 -28.14 7.02 -25.41
C LEU A 392 -28.46 5.61 -24.94
N ILE A 393 -28.50 4.63 -25.85
CA ILE A 393 -28.61 3.20 -25.50
C ILE A 393 -27.53 2.82 -24.48
N GLY A 394 -26.37 3.45 -24.61
CA GLY A 394 -25.23 3.21 -23.76
C GLY A 394 -25.31 3.69 -22.32
N ILE A 395 -26.26 4.57 -22.00
CA ILE A 395 -26.49 5.09 -20.65
C ILE A 395 -27.19 4.04 -19.79
N LEU A 396 -27.97 3.14 -20.42
CA LEU A 396 -28.67 2.07 -19.71
C LEU A 396 -27.65 1.14 -19.02
N PRO A 397 -27.68 1.03 -17.68
CA PRO A 397 -26.71 0.23 -16.94
C PRO A 397 -26.88 -1.25 -17.30
N PHE A 398 -25.75 -1.95 -17.45
CA PHE A 398 -25.62 -3.38 -17.81
C PHE A 398 -26.14 -3.75 -19.22
N ILE A 399 -27.38 -3.38 -19.54
CA ILE A 399 -28.11 -3.75 -20.76
C ILE A 399 -27.64 -2.93 -21.97
N GLY A 400 -27.25 -1.67 -21.77
CA GLY A 400 -26.83 -0.78 -22.85
C GLY A 400 -25.58 -1.25 -23.60
N ARG A 401 -24.66 -1.96 -22.91
CA ARG A 401 -23.49 -2.57 -23.56
C ARG A 401 -23.88 -3.75 -24.43
N PHE A 402 -24.85 -4.55 -23.99
CA PHE A 402 -25.35 -5.71 -24.72
C PHE A 402 -26.00 -5.28 -26.05
N PHE A 403 -26.94 -4.33 -26.01
CA PHE A 403 -27.58 -3.83 -27.24
C PHE A 403 -26.61 -3.14 -28.19
N ARG A 404 -25.66 -2.34 -27.68
CA ARG A 404 -24.62 -1.72 -28.53
C ARG A 404 -23.74 -2.75 -29.24
N ARG A 405 -23.38 -3.85 -28.57
CA ARG A 405 -22.61 -4.94 -29.18
C ARG A 405 -23.39 -5.64 -30.27
N ILE A 406 -24.66 -5.95 -30.01
CA ILE A 406 -25.54 -6.55 -31.01
C ILE A 406 -25.69 -5.60 -32.20
N TRP A 407 -25.98 -4.32 -31.99
CA TRP A 407 -26.12 -3.41 -33.12
C TRP A 407 -24.80 -3.22 -33.89
N GLY A 408 -23.73 -2.91 -33.17
CA GLY A 408 -22.46 -2.47 -33.76
C GLY A 408 -21.60 -3.57 -34.38
N GLN A 409 -21.70 -4.81 -33.90
CA GLN A 409 -20.85 -5.92 -34.36
C GLN A 409 -21.68 -7.06 -34.96
N THR A 410 -21.26 -7.52 -36.14
CA THR A 410 -21.92 -8.62 -36.85
C THR A 410 -21.76 -9.95 -36.12
N TYR A 411 -20.57 -10.23 -35.59
CA TYR A 411 -20.29 -11.49 -34.93
C TYR A 411 -21.06 -11.66 -33.61
N TRP A 412 -21.30 -10.58 -32.85
CA TRP A 412 -22.12 -10.63 -31.63
C TRP A 412 -23.59 -10.91 -31.96
N ARG A 413 -24.14 -10.32 -33.03
CA ARG A 413 -25.51 -10.64 -33.51
C ARG A 413 -25.65 -12.10 -33.83
N HIS A 414 -24.70 -12.63 -34.60
CA HIS A 414 -24.73 -14.02 -35.02
C HIS A 414 -24.56 -14.95 -33.82
N HIS A 415 -23.65 -14.61 -32.89
CA HIS A 415 -23.45 -15.36 -31.65
C HIS A 415 -24.74 -15.50 -30.82
N TYR A 416 -25.39 -14.38 -30.48
CA TYR A 416 -26.59 -14.43 -29.64
C TYR A 416 -27.79 -15.04 -30.38
N LYS A 417 -27.95 -14.76 -31.68
CA LYS A 417 -28.98 -15.43 -32.50
C LYS A 417 -28.80 -16.94 -32.46
N SER A 418 -27.57 -17.43 -32.69
CA SER A 418 -27.29 -18.87 -32.70
C SER A 418 -27.39 -19.54 -31.34
N MET A 419 -27.12 -18.83 -30.23
CA MET A 419 -27.38 -19.36 -28.88
C MET A 419 -28.86 -19.67 -28.65
N VAL A 420 -29.75 -18.83 -29.17
CA VAL A 420 -31.21 -19.03 -29.02
C VAL A 420 -31.75 -20.01 -30.05
N THR A 421 -31.22 -20.02 -31.27
CA THR A 421 -31.77 -20.86 -32.36
C THR A 421 -31.19 -22.27 -32.42
N SER A 422 -30.05 -22.56 -31.76
CA SER A 422 -29.39 -23.87 -31.84
C SER A 422 -28.87 -24.35 -30.48
N TRP A 423 -29.48 -25.41 -29.96
CA TRP A 423 -29.01 -26.09 -28.74
C TRP A 423 -27.55 -26.58 -28.84
N LYS A 424 -27.15 -27.06 -30.02
CA LYS A 424 -25.76 -27.48 -30.29
C LYS A 424 -24.79 -26.29 -30.17
N TYR A 425 -25.18 -25.12 -30.69
CA TYR A 425 -24.39 -23.92 -30.53
C TYR A 425 -24.35 -23.43 -29.09
N LEU A 426 -25.48 -23.45 -28.38
CA LEU A 426 -25.55 -23.09 -26.96
C LEU A 426 -24.56 -23.93 -26.13
N GLY A 427 -24.50 -25.25 -26.35
CA GLY A 427 -23.52 -26.12 -25.71
C GLY A 427 -22.06 -25.73 -26.01
N ARG A 428 -21.74 -25.39 -27.27
CA ARG A 428 -20.42 -24.88 -27.67
C ARG A 428 -20.11 -23.53 -27.02
N ALA A 429 -21.09 -22.63 -26.93
CA ALA A 429 -20.94 -21.32 -26.29
C ALA A 429 -20.69 -21.44 -24.78
N ILE A 430 -21.37 -22.36 -24.10
CA ILE A 430 -21.13 -22.67 -22.68
C ILE A 430 -19.71 -23.22 -22.51
N ARG A 431 -19.29 -24.20 -23.32
CA ARG A 431 -17.92 -24.75 -23.25
C ARG A 431 -16.85 -23.68 -23.47
N ALA A 432 -17.03 -22.82 -24.46
CA ALA A 432 -16.13 -21.69 -24.72
C ALA A 432 -16.09 -20.72 -23.51
N LYS A 433 -17.24 -20.43 -22.89
CA LYS A 433 -17.29 -19.57 -21.71
C LYS A 433 -16.61 -20.20 -20.50
N VAL A 434 -16.73 -21.52 -20.33
CA VAL A 434 -16.03 -22.29 -19.28
C VAL A 434 -14.52 -22.22 -19.45
N ALA A 435 -14.01 -22.39 -20.68
CA ALA A 435 -12.58 -22.27 -20.96
C ALA A 435 -12.05 -20.87 -20.56
N GLU A 436 -12.75 -19.79 -20.94
CA GLU A 436 -12.37 -18.42 -20.56
C GLU A 436 -12.33 -18.18 -19.05
N GLU A 437 -13.38 -18.58 -18.33
CA GLU A 437 -13.43 -18.40 -16.87
C GLU A 437 -12.34 -19.24 -16.18
N THR A 438 -12.06 -20.44 -16.72
CA THR A 438 -10.99 -21.29 -16.22
C THR A 438 -9.62 -20.64 -16.39
N ILE A 439 -9.35 -19.98 -17.52
CA ILE A 439 -8.12 -19.19 -17.72
C ILE A 439 -8.02 -18.09 -16.67
N SER A 440 -9.10 -17.34 -16.44
CA SER A 440 -9.12 -16.26 -15.44
C SER A 440 -8.88 -16.80 -14.02
N TRP A 441 -9.48 -17.94 -13.68
CA TRP A 441 -9.31 -18.60 -12.39
C TRP A 441 -7.90 -19.15 -12.20
N HIS A 442 -7.36 -19.85 -13.20
CA HIS A 442 -6.00 -20.39 -13.19
C HIS A 442 -4.97 -19.27 -13.02
N ARG A 443 -5.07 -18.21 -13.82
CA ARG A 443 -4.25 -17.00 -13.70
C ARG A 443 -4.28 -16.40 -12.30
N SER A 444 -5.48 -16.30 -11.71
CA SER A 444 -5.67 -15.78 -10.34
C SER A 444 -5.15 -16.71 -9.24
N GLY A 445 -4.64 -17.90 -9.57
CA GLY A 445 -4.20 -18.92 -8.62
C GLY A 445 -5.36 -19.59 -7.86
N ARG A 446 -6.59 -19.47 -8.38
CA ARG A 446 -7.82 -20.06 -7.81
C ARG A 446 -7.90 -21.56 -8.04
N ILE A 447 -7.36 -22.03 -9.16
CA ILE A 447 -7.35 -23.42 -9.60
C ILE A 447 -5.91 -23.77 -10.03
N ASN A 448 -5.48 -25.01 -9.83
CA ASN A 448 -4.19 -25.51 -10.30
C ASN A 448 -4.28 -26.08 -11.73
N ASP A 449 -3.12 -26.33 -12.33
CA ASP A 449 -2.94 -26.79 -13.71
C ASP A 449 -3.81 -28.01 -14.05
N GLU A 450 -3.71 -29.09 -13.28
CA GLU A 450 -4.48 -30.32 -13.52
C GLU A 450 -5.99 -30.11 -13.46
N ARG A 451 -6.48 -29.30 -12.50
CA ARG A 451 -7.91 -29.05 -12.38
C ARG A 451 -8.41 -28.06 -13.40
N ALA A 452 -7.59 -27.12 -13.85
CA ALA A 452 -7.96 -26.23 -14.94
C ALA A 452 -8.38 -27.05 -16.17
N MET A 453 -7.57 -28.04 -16.54
CA MET A 453 -7.92 -28.94 -17.65
C MET A 453 -9.15 -29.81 -17.37
N LYS A 454 -9.34 -30.30 -16.14
CA LYS A 454 -10.55 -31.07 -15.77
C LYS A 454 -11.82 -30.21 -15.86
N VAL A 455 -11.78 -28.98 -15.35
CA VAL A 455 -12.91 -28.04 -15.36
C VAL A 455 -13.22 -27.59 -16.79
N ALA A 456 -12.21 -27.40 -17.65
CA ALA A 456 -12.44 -27.07 -19.05
C ALA A 456 -13.17 -28.19 -19.82
N ARG A 457 -12.82 -29.45 -19.52
CA ARG A 457 -13.46 -30.63 -20.15
C ARG A 457 -14.85 -30.94 -19.58
N GLN A 458 -15.11 -30.60 -18.32
CA GLN A 458 -16.37 -30.90 -17.63
C GLN A 458 -17.06 -29.61 -17.17
N VAL A 459 -18.24 -29.32 -17.74
CA VAL A 459 -18.98 -28.08 -17.45
C VAL A 459 -19.56 -28.04 -16.02
N TRP A 460 -19.90 -29.20 -15.44
CA TRP A 460 -20.56 -29.27 -14.13
C TRP A 460 -19.74 -28.65 -12.97
N PRO A 461 -18.42 -28.87 -12.87
CA PRO A 461 -17.58 -28.17 -11.91
C PRO A 461 -17.72 -26.64 -11.87
N CYS A 462 -18.01 -25.99 -12.99
CA CYS A 462 -18.18 -24.54 -13.02
C CYS A 462 -19.34 -24.05 -12.16
N LEU A 463 -20.38 -24.87 -11.94
CA LEU A 463 -21.57 -24.45 -11.19
C LEU A 463 -21.27 -24.11 -9.73
N TYR A 464 -20.30 -24.79 -9.10
CA TYR A 464 -19.88 -24.45 -7.74
C TYR A 464 -18.70 -23.45 -7.72
N HIS A 465 -17.82 -23.46 -8.73
CA HIS A 465 -16.71 -22.49 -8.81
C HIS A 465 -17.21 -21.06 -9.04
N PHE A 466 -18.26 -20.88 -9.85
CA PHE A 466 -18.78 -19.56 -10.21
C PHE A 466 -19.32 -18.75 -9.03
N PRO A 467 -20.24 -19.24 -8.17
CA PRO A 467 -20.71 -18.47 -7.01
C PRO A 467 -19.60 -18.19 -6.00
N LEU A 468 -18.65 -19.13 -5.83
CA LEU A 468 -17.53 -18.96 -4.92
C LEU A 468 -16.47 -17.99 -5.46
N SER A 469 -16.49 -17.64 -6.76
CA SER A 469 -15.50 -16.75 -7.37
C SER A 469 -15.55 -15.31 -6.83
N VAL A 470 -16.65 -14.94 -6.16
CA VAL A 470 -16.78 -13.66 -5.42
C VAL A 470 -15.81 -13.59 -4.25
N LEU A 471 -15.42 -14.73 -3.67
CA LEU A 471 -14.45 -14.78 -2.57
C LEU A 471 -13.03 -14.47 -3.07
N PRO A 472 -12.15 -13.93 -2.20
CA PRO A 472 -10.72 -13.81 -2.46
C PRO A 472 -10.12 -15.13 -2.97
N ALA A 473 -9.16 -15.07 -3.88
CA ALA A 473 -8.62 -16.26 -4.57
C ALA A 473 -8.16 -17.38 -3.63
N GLY A 474 -7.53 -17.03 -2.49
CA GLY A 474 -7.10 -18.00 -1.48
C GLY A 474 -8.27 -18.72 -0.79
N LEU A 475 -9.37 -18.01 -0.50
CA LEU A 475 -10.58 -18.60 0.09
C LEU A 475 -11.35 -19.42 -0.93
N HIS A 476 -11.46 -18.93 -2.17
CA HIS A 476 -12.04 -19.69 -3.26
C HIS A 476 -11.34 -21.04 -3.43
N ARG A 477 -10.00 -21.02 -3.55
CA ARG A 477 -9.21 -22.26 -3.65
C ARG A 477 -9.35 -23.14 -2.42
N PHE A 478 -9.43 -22.56 -1.21
CA PHE A 478 -9.64 -23.32 0.01
C PHE A 478 -10.97 -24.11 0.00
N PHE A 479 -12.06 -23.53 -0.50
CA PHE A 479 -13.35 -24.23 -0.56
C PHE A 479 -13.49 -25.16 -1.76
N THR A 480 -12.77 -24.90 -2.85
CA THR A 480 -12.87 -25.71 -4.07
C THR A 480 -11.83 -26.83 -4.15
N ASP A 481 -10.70 -26.69 -3.46
CA ASP A 481 -9.59 -27.64 -3.48
C ASP A 481 -9.29 -28.21 -2.10
N TRP A 482 -9.80 -29.42 -1.86
CA TRP A 482 -9.59 -30.15 -0.62
C TRP A 482 -8.11 -30.43 -0.32
N GLN A 483 -7.30 -30.72 -1.35
CA GLN A 483 -5.88 -30.97 -1.14
C GLN A 483 -5.17 -29.69 -0.71
N TYR A 484 -5.44 -28.57 -1.40
CA TYR A 484 -4.95 -27.26 -0.99
C TYR A 484 -5.45 -26.85 0.40
N ALA A 485 -6.73 -27.12 0.73
CA ALA A 485 -7.30 -26.84 2.03
C ALA A 485 -6.57 -27.63 3.13
N LYS A 486 -6.35 -28.92 2.91
CA LYS A 486 -5.60 -29.80 3.80
C LYS A 486 -4.16 -29.31 3.94
N GLU A 487 -3.47 -28.99 2.86
CA GLU A 487 -2.10 -28.46 2.87
C GLU A 487 -2.02 -27.10 3.57
N ARG A 488 -2.97 -26.19 3.37
CA ARG A 488 -3.05 -24.91 4.08
C ARG A 488 -3.37 -25.08 5.55
N MET A 489 -4.27 -25.99 5.92
CA MET A 489 -4.52 -26.33 7.31
C MET A 489 -3.29 -26.94 7.96
N VAL A 490 -2.60 -27.86 7.28
CA VAL A 490 -1.30 -28.41 7.74
C VAL A 490 -0.25 -27.31 7.82
N PHE A 491 -0.19 -26.39 6.86
CA PHE A 491 0.74 -25.25 6.90
C PHE A 491 0.44 -24.33 8.09
N ILE A 492 -0.82 -24.06 8.40
CA ILE A 492 -1.20 -23.17 9.50
C ILE A 492 -1.06 -23.86 10.85
N LEU A 493 -1.42 -25.14 10.95
CA LEU A 493 -1.50 -25.88 12.23
C LEU A 493 -0.26 -26.73 12.52
N VAL A 494 0.28 -27.42 11.51
CA VAL A 494 1.36 -28.40 11.68
C VAL A 494 2.73 -27.79 11.38
N ARG A 495 2.86 -26.87 10.42
CA ARG A 495 4.18 -26.27 10.08
C ARG A 495 4.78 -25.49 11.25
N PRO A 496 4.04 -24.70 12.06
CA PRO A 496 4.62 -24.07 13.25
C PRO A 496 5.10 -25.10 14.28
N VAL A 497 4.40 -26.23 14.41
CA VAL A 497 4.79 -27.34 15.29
C VAL A 497 6.03 -28.05 14.75
N ARG A 498 6.11 -28.35 13.45
CA ARG A 498 7.30 -28.91 12.80
C ARG A 498 8.49 -27.96 12.88
N LEU A 499 8.30 -26.68 12.59
CA LEU A 499 9.31 -25.63 12.78
C LEU A 499 9.78 -25.57 14.24
N TYR A 500 8.94 -25.89 15.22
CA TYR A 500 9.34 -25.92 16.63
C TYR A 500 10.25 -27.11 16.98
N PHE A 501 10.03 -28.27 16.37
CA PHE A 501 10.75 -29.52 16.69
C PHE A 501 11.93 -29.83 15.76
N ASP A 502 11.87 -29.43 14.49
CA ASP A 502 12.86 -29.76 13.46
C ASP A 502 13.84 -28.60 13.22
N ALA A 503 15.15 -28.85 13.44
CA ALA A 503 16.20 -27.86 13.24
C ALA A 503 16.55 -27.65 11.77
N GLU A 504 16.61 -28.73 10.98
CA GLU A 504 16.97 -28.66 9.56
C GLU A 504 15.89 -27.91 8.77
N LEU A 505 14.62 -28.14 9.10
CA LEU A 505 13.50 -27.43 8.48
C LEU A 505 13.49 -25.93 8.80
N ARG A 506 13.97 -25.51 9.98
CA ARG A 506 14.16 -24.09 10.33
C ARG A 506 15.31 -23.46 9.54
N GLU A 507 16.42 -24.18 9.41
CA GLU A 507 17.56 -23.73 8.61
C GLU A 507 17.16 -23.54 7.15
N GLN A 508 16.48 -24.54 6.57
CA GLN A 508 16.00 -24.46 5.19
C GLN A 508 15.00 -23.32 5.01
N TRP A 509 14.07 -23.15 5.95
CA TRP A 509 13.12 -22.04 5.91
C TRP A 509 13.81 -20.67 5.90
N LEU A 510 14.85 -20.48 6.73
CA LEU A 510 15.62 -19.23 6.73
C LEU A 510 16.45 -19.06 5.45
N LYS A 511 17.04 -20.14 4.91
CA LYS A 511 17.77 -20.12 3.62
C LYS A 511 16.85 -19.74 2.46
N ASP A 512 15.65 -20.30 2.41
CA ASP A 512 14.63 -19.99 1.40
C ASP A 512 14.22 -18.52 1.50
N MET A 513 13.98 -18.03 2.72
CA MET A 513 13.69 -16.62 2.96
C MET A 513 14.84 -15.72 2.51
N VAL A 514 16.10 -16.04 2.82
CA VAL A 514 17.26 -15.25 2.39
C VAL A 514 17.41 -15.27 0.87
N THR A 515 17.14 -16.40 0.22
CA THR A 515 17.18 -16.54 -1.24
C THR A 515 16.08 -15.69 -1.90
N GLU A 516 14.87 -15.73 -1.36
CA GLU A 516 13.77 -14.86 -1.76
C GLU A 516 14.09 -13.39 -1.49
N GLY A 517 14.72 -13.08 -0.36
CA GLY A 517 15.19 -11.75 0.02
C GLY A 517 16.22 -11.20 -0.97
N LYS A 518 17.20 -12.02 -1.38
CA LYS A 518 18.15 -11.70 -2.46
C LYS A 518 17.43 -11.44 -3.77
N LYS A 519 16.51 -12.33 -4.18
CA LYS A 519 15.72 -12.19 -5.41
C LYS A 519 14.86 -10.92 -5.42
N ASN A 520 14.36 -10.53 -4.26
CA ASN A 520 13.54 -9.34 -4.07
C ASN A 520 14.36 -8.08 -3.74
N HIS A 521 15.69 -8.14 -3.78
CA HIS A 521 16.60 -7.02 -3.45
C HIS A 521 16.39 -6.41 -2.05
N LEU A 522 15.91 -7.21 -1.09
CA LEU A 522 15.75 -6.82 0.32
C LEU A 522 17.05 -6.97 1.13
N LEU A 523 18.07 -7.59 0.53
CA LEU A 523 19.34 -7.94 1.15
C LEU A 523 20.49 -7.72 0.16
N GLY A 524 21.54 -7.04 0.62
CA GLY A 524 22.83 -7.03 -0.09
C GLY A 524 23.49 -8.41 -0.06
N GLN A 525 24.45 -8.63 -0.97
CA GLN A 525 25.14 -9.91 -1.08
C GLN A 525 25.92 -10.26 0.20
N GLU A 526 26.62 -9.28 0.76
CA GLU A 526 27.40 -9.41 2.01
C GLU A 526 26.53 -9.73 3.23
N ASP A 527 25.42 -9.01 3.42
CA ASP A 527 24.50 -9.26 4.55
C ASP A 527 23.88 -10.65 4.47
N ALA A 528 23.57 -11.13 3.26
CA ALA A 528 22.97 -12.44 3.09
C ALA A 528 23.98 -13.57 3.37
N GLU A 529 25.24 -13.41 2.97
CA GLU A 529 26.33 -14.34 3.32
C GLU A 529 26.59 -14.35 4.84
N LEU A 530 26.56 -13.17 5.47
CA LEU A 530 26.65 -13.04 6.92
C LEU A 530 25.50 -13.78 7.62
N ILE A 531 24.26 -13.60 7.17
CA ILE A 531 23.10 -14.31 7.74
C ILE A 531 23.27 -15.81 7.58
N LEU A 532 23.63 -16.29 6.38
CA LEU A 532 23.79 -17.71 6.07
C LEU A 532 24.87 -18.38 6.91
N SER A 533 25.98 -17.70 7.17
CA SER A 533 27.06 -18.20 8.05
C SER A 533 26.60 -18.36 9.51
N GLN A 534 25.63 -17.55 9.95
CA GLN A 534 25.12 -17.52 11.34
C GLN A 534 23.87 -18.40 11.55
N VAL A 535 23.31 -19.02 10.50
CA VAL A 535 22.07 -19.83 10.58
C VAL A 535 22.15 -20.97 11.60
N LYS A 536 23.34 -21.58 11.73
CA LYS A 536 23.59 -22.69 12.66
C LYS A 536 23.80 -22.23 14.11
N GLU A 537 23.86 -20.92 14.36
CA GLU A 537 24.06 -20.44 15.72
C GLU A 537 22.86 -20.78 16.62
N PRO A 538 23.09 -21.32 17.83
CA PRO A 538 22.03 -21.76 18.72
C PRO A 538 20.99 -20.67 19.03
N PHE A 539 21.38 -19.39 19.06
CA PHE A 539 20.45 -18.29 19.33
C PHE A 539 19.50 -18.02 18.16
N VAL A 540 19.96 -18.12 16.91
CA VAL A 540 19.13 -17.96 15.72
C VAL A 540 18.07 -19.06 15.67
N GLN A 541 18.46 -20.31 15.95
CA GLN A 541 17.53 -21.44 16.05
C GLN A 541 16.46 -21.22 17.15
N LYS A 542 16.86 -20.71 18.32
CA LYS A 542 15.93 -20.36 19.41
C LYS A 542 14.96 -19.25 19.03
N TYR A 543 15.43 -18.26 18.29
CA TYR A 543 14.59 -17.18 17.78
C TYR A 543 13.52 -17.72 16.84
N LEU A 544 13.91 -18.50 15.83
CA LEU A 544 12.98 -19.10 14.87
C LEU A 544 11.94 -19.99 15.56
N LYS A 545 12.38 -20.77 16.57
CA LYS A 545 11.49 -21.57 17.42
C LYS A 545 10.47 -20.70 18.18
N SER A 546 10.94 -19.64 18.81
CA SER A 546 10.10 -18.74 19.62
C SER A 546 9.12 -17.95 18.76
N LEU A 547 9.55 -17.50 17.58
CA LEU A 547 8.70 -16.87 16.58
C LEU A 547 7.52 -17.79 16.18
N ALA A 548 7.78 -19.08 15.95
CA ALA A 548 6.74 -20.05 15.62
C ALA A 548 5.70 -20.18 16.74
N VAL A 549 6.15 -20.28 18.01
CA VAL A 549 5.25 -20.31 19.17
C VAL A 549 4.44 -19.03 19.28
N HIS A 550 5.06 -17.88 19.06
CA HIS A 550 4.36 -16.59 19.14
C HIS A 550 3.27 -16.47 18.07
N LEU A 551 3.53 -16.96 16.86
CA LEU A 551 2.53 -17.04 15.80
C LEU A 551 1.35 -17.93 16.20
N CYS A 552 1.61 -19.10 16.81
CA CYS A 552 0.57 -20.00 17.33
C CYS A 552 -0.28 -19.37 18.44
N THR A 553 0.26 -18.40 19.20
CA THR A 553 -0.49 -17.71 20.26
C THR A 553 -1.39 -16.58 19.76
N LEU A 554 -1.24 -16.11 18.51
CA LEU A 554 -2.08 -15.05 17.94
C LEU A 554 -3.59 -15.37 17.96
N PRO A 555 -4.06 -16.54 17.48
CA PRO A 555 -5.48 -16.85 17.47
C PRO A 555 -6.05 -17.19 18.84
N VAL A 556 -5.22 -17.53 19.85
CA VAL A 556 -5.66 -18.01 21.17
C VAL A 556 -6.63 -17.02 21.83
N THR A 557 -6.35 -15.71 21.73
CA THR A 557 -7.25 -14.70 22.30
C THR A 557 -8.62 -14.71 21.64
N GLN A 558 -8.67 -14.85 20.31
CA GLN A 558 -9.94 -14.86 19.58
C GLN A 558 -10.73 -16.12 19.89
N VAL A 559 -10.07 -17.28 19.89
CA VAL A 559 -10.68 -18.57 20.24
C VAL A 559 -11.27 -18.53 21.64
N VAL A 560 -10.49 -18.07 22.64
CA VAL A 560 -10.99 -17.97 24.03
C VAL A 560 -12.12 -16.96 24.14
N SER A 561 -12.02 -15.78 23.51
CA SER A 561 -13.07 -14.77 23.59
C SER A 561 -14.40 -15.23 22.98
N VAL A 562 -14.35 -15.91 21.83
CA VAL A 562 -15.53 -16.46 21.16
C VAL A 562 -16.10 -17.61 21.97
N LEU A 563 -15.26 -18.50 22.49
CA LEU A 563 -15.71 -19.64 23.30
C LEU A 563 -16.36 -19.19 24.61
N VAL A 564 -15.79 -18.20 25.30
CA VAL A 564 -16.39 -17.61 26.51
C VAL A 564 -17.70 -16.90 26.17
N ALA A 565 -17.77 -16.17 25.05
CA ALA A 565 -19.01 -15.54 24.60
C ALA A 565 -20.12 -16.58 24.27
N ILE A 566 -19.77 -17.67 23.59
CA ILE A 566 -20.70 -18.77 23.30
C ILE A 566 -21.18 -19.44 24.59
N ILE A 567 -20.26 -19.79 25.50
CA ILE A 567 -20.61 -20.38 26.79
C ILE A 567 -21.53 -19.46 27.57
N TYR A 568 -21.24 -18.16 27.60
CA TYR A 568 -22.09 -17.18 28.28
C TYR A 568 -23.51 -17.15 27.71
N VAL A 569 -23.65 -17.09 26.38
CA VAL A 569 -24.96 -17.08 25.71
C VAL A 569 -25.72 -18.39 25.94
N VAL A 570 -25.03 -19.53 25.94
CA VAL A 570 -25.65 -20.86 26.15
C VAL A 570 -26.05 -21.08 27.61
N MET A 571 -25.26 -20.60 28.57
CA MET A 571 -25.51 -20.78 30.01
C MET A 571 -26.57 -19.83 30.59
N HIS A 572 -27.05 -18.84 29.82
CA HIS A 572 -28.10 -17.90 30.26
C HIS A 572 -29.34 -18.01 29.35
N PRO A 573 -30.01 -19.17 29.31
CA PRO A 573 -31.22 -19.36 28.51
C PRO A 573 -32.40 -18.51 29.01
N ASP A 574 -32.35 -18.05 30.25
CA ASP A 574 -33.40 -17.30 30.93
C ASP A 574 -33.45 -15.81 30.53
N MET A 575 -32.47 -15.33 29.75
CA MET A 575 -32.36 -13.95 29.30
C MET A 575 -32.88 -13.78 27.85
N PRO A 576 -33.53 -12.66 27.50
CA PRO A 576 -33.90 -12.37 26.12
C PRO A 576 -32.68 -12.44 25.18
N ARG A 577 -32.80 -13.18 24.07
CA ARG A 577 -31.67 -13.47 23.15
C ARG A 577 -30.94 -12.22 22.67
N GLY A 578 -31.65 -11.12 22.43
CA GLY A 578 -31.04 -9.84 22.03
C GLY A 578 -30.05 -9.30 23.07
N GLN A 579 -30.37 -9.40 24.37
CA GLN A 579 -29.52 -8.95 25.46
C GLN A 579 -28.35 -9.91 25.70
N ALA A 580 -28.59 -11.23 25.64
CA ALA A 580 -27.54 -12.24 25.74
C ALA A 580 -26.50 -12.10 24.61
N TYR A 581 -26.94 -11.88 23.37
CA TYR A 581 -26.03 -11.60 22.25
C TYR A 581 -25.30 -10.27 22.44
N ALA A 582 -25.96 -9.21 22.92
CA ALA A 582 -25.31 -7.93 23.19
C ALA A 582 -24.18 -8.05 24.22
N ILE A 583 -24.40 -8.82 25.31
CA ILE A 583 -23.36 -9.10 26.31
C ILE A 583 -22.26 -10.00 25.72
N GLY A 584 -22.61 -11.02 24.92
CA GLY A 584 -21.65 -11.84 24.20
C GLY A 584 -20.73 -11.02 23.27
N PHE A 585 -21.30 -10.08 22.53
CA PHE A 585 -20.53 -9.10 21.74
C PHE A 585 -19.69 -8.18 22.63
N GLY A 586 -20.22 -7.74 23.77
CA GLY A 586 -19.50 -6.97 24.79
C GLY A 586 -18.27 -7.70 25.34
N ILE A 587 -18.37 -9.01 25.59
CA ILE A 587 -17.25 -9.86 26.00
C ILE A 587 -16.18 -9.88 24.91
N ILE A 588 -16.55 -10.12 23.66
CA ILE A 588 -15.60 -10.10 22.54
C ILE A 588 -14.90 -8.73 22.44
N ALA A 589 -15.65 -7.64 22.55
CA ALA A 589 -15.13 -6.28 22.52
C ALA A 589 -14.18 -5.99 23.70
N LEU A 590 -14.52 -6.44 24.92
CA LEU A 590 -13.67 -6.31 26.10
C LEU A 590 -12.32 -7.00 25.89
N PHE A 591 -12.33 -8.27 25.45
CA PHE A 591 -11.10 -8.98 25.10
C PHE A 591 -10.31 -8.31 23.98
N GLN A 592 -10.94 -7.44 23.16
CA GLN A 592 -10.21 -6.61 22.22
C GLN A 592 -9.41 -5.51 22.92
N VAL A 593 -9.97 -4.79 23.89
CA VAL A 593 -9.38 -3.60 24.50
C VAL A 593 -8.37 -3.91 25.61
N VAL A 594 -8.50 -5.05 26.30
CA VAL A 594 -7.62 -5.37 27.44
C VAL A 594 -6.16 -5.58 26.97
N PRO A 595 -5.17 -4.94 27.63
CA PRO A 595 -3.77 -4.99 27.22
C PRO A 595 -3.11 -6.36 27.45
N ILE A 596 -3.67 -7.17 28.36
CA ILE A 596 -3.25 -8.54 28.65
C ILE A 596 -4.38 -9.48 28.23
N SER A 597 -4.08 -10.48 27.42
CA SER A 597 -5.06 -11.42 26.88
C SER A 597 -4.61 -12.87 27.10
N PRO A 598 -5.51 -13.87 26.95
CA PRO A 598 -5.14 -15.28 27.06
C PRO A 598 -3.95 -15.67 26.17
N GLY A 599 -3.90 -15.14 24.94
CA GLY A 599 -2.77 -15.36 24.05
C GLY A 599 -1.47 -14.68 24.53
N SER A 600 -1.55 -13.47 25.10
CA SER A 600 -0.35 -12.80 25.63
C SER A 600 0.16 -13.42 26.93
N LEU A 601 -0.73 -13.98 27.75
CA LEU A 601 -0.39 -14.78 28.93
C LEU A 601 0.34 -16.07 28.51
N ALA A 602 -0.23 -16.84 27.57
CA ALA A 602 0.40 -18.07 27.07
C ALA A 602 1.80 -17.80 26.52
N ARG A 603 1.95 -16.71 25.76
CA ARG A 603 3.23 -16.24 25.24
C ARG A 603 4.20 -15.82 26.35
N GLY A 604 3.78 -14.96 27.27
CA GLY A 604 4.62 -14.48 28.37
C GLY A 604 5.11 -15.62 29.26
N LEU A 605 4.23 -16.55 29.61
CA LEU A 605 4.57 -17.77 30.36
C LEU A 605 5.55 -18.66 29.60
N TYR A 606 5.43 -18.78 28.28
CA TYR A 606 6.42 -19.49 27.47
C TYR A 606 7.80 -18.83 27.55
N VAL A 607 7.89 -17.49 27.51
CA VAL A 607 9.18 -16.80 27.68
C VAL A 607 9.76 -17.01 29.08
N VAL A 608 8.93 -16.92 30.11
CA VAL A 608 9.34 -17.19 31.50
C VAL A 608 9.85 -18.63 31.65
N TYR A 609 9.17 -19.60 31.03
CA TYR A 609 9.61 -20.99 30.98
C TYR A 609 11.00 -21.12 30.32
N LEU A 610 11.24 -20.45 29.19
CA LEU A 610 12.56 -20.45 28.55
C LEU A 610 13.65 -19.88 29.46
N VAL A 611 13.36 -18.77 30.15
CA VAL A 611 14.31 -18.15 31.09
C VAL A 611 14.66 -19.08 32.25
N ILE A 612 13.66 -19.75 32.83
CA ILE A 612 13.86 -20.67 33.94
C ILE A 612 14.63 -21.92 33.47
N ARG A 613 14.21 -22.52 32.35
CA ARG A 613 14.82 -23.73 31.80
C ARG A 613 16.27 -23.50 31.39
N GLU A 614 16.57 -22.38 30.75
CA GLU A 614 17.91 -22.07 30.24
C GLU A 614 18.80 -21.34 31.25
N ARG A 615 18.25 -20.95 32.41
CA ARG A 615 18.94 -20.15 33.44
C ARG A 615 19.61 -18.90 32.88
N ASN A 616 19.03 -18.30 31.84
CA ASN A 616 19.60 -17.16 31.12
C ASN A 616 18.59 -16.01 31.07
N PHE A 617 18.68 -15.07 32.00
CA PHE A 617 17.82 -13.89 32.02
C PHE A 617 18.27 -12.81 31.02
N LYS A 618 19.58 -12.71 30.79
CA LYS A 618 20.20 -11.65 29.98
C LYS A 618 19.74 -11.70 28.53
N ASP A 619 19.62 -12.91 27.99
CA ASP A 619 19.25 -13.14 26.59
C ASP A 619 17.73 -13.07 26.32
N TYR A 620 16.89 -12.91 27.36
CA TYR A 620 15.43 -12.81 27.23
C TYR A 620 14.81 -11.63 27.98
N ASN A 621 15.62 -10.75 28.56
CA ASN A 621 15.17 -9.68 29.43
C ASN A 621 14.04 -8.83 28.80
N ILE A 622 14.17 -8.40 27.54
CA ILE A 622 13.12 -7.62 26.86
C ILE A 622 11.89 -8.50 26.60
N ALA A 623 12.10 -9.76 26.22
CA ALA A 623 11.03 -10.66 25.85
C ALA A 623 10.14 -11.07 27.04
N VAL A 624 10.73 -11.24 28.24
CA VAL A 624 9.99 -11.57 29.48
C VAL A 624 8.98 -10.47 29.81
N PHE A 625 9.35 -9.20 29.67
CA PHE A 625 8.45 -8.10 29.99
C PHE A 625 7.46 -7.80 28.87
N LEU A 626 7.90 -7.82 27.61
CA LEU A 626 7.03 -7.52 26.47
C LEU A 626 6.04 -8.64 26.13
N GLY A 627 6.38 -9.91 26.39
CA GLY A 627 5.58 -11.08 25.99
C GLY A 627 4.13 -11.05 26.51
N PHE A 628 3.91 -10.46 27.69
CA PHE A 628 2.59 -10.35 28.34
C PHE A 628 1.66 -9.29 27.73
N PHE A 629 2.17 -8.40 26.87
CA PHE A 629 1.34 -7.37 26.24
C PHE A 629 0.76 -7.89 24.92
N LYS A 630 -0.56 -7.79 24.75
CA LYS A 630 -1.30 -8.28 23.57
C LYS A 630 -0.75 -7.73 22.26
N TYR A 631 -0.67 -6.41 22.13
CA TYR A 631 -0.39 -5.70 20.87
C TYR A 631 1.08 -5.54 20.50
N ILE A 632 2.00 -5.69 21.44
CA ILE A 632 3.44 -5.50 21.19
C ILE A 632 4.26 -6.74 21.53
N GLY A 633 3.68 -7.71 22.25
CA GLY A 633 4.41 -8.89 22.72
C GLY A 633 4.84 -9.84 21.61
N TYR A 634 4.26 -9.78 20.41
CA TYR A 634 4.76 -10.58 19.27
C TYR A 634 6.10 -10.02 18.73
N LEU A 635 6.38 -8.74 18.99
CA LEU A 635 7.63 -8.07 18.61
C LEU A 635 8.75 -8.27 19.64
N ALA A 636 8.45 -8.91 20.78
CA ALA A 636 9.38 -9.16 21.87
C ALA A 636 10.70 -9.79 21.39
N PHE A 637 10.61 -10.90 20.66
CA PHE A 637 11.76 -11.63 20.11
C PHE A 637 12.43 -10.89 18.94
N PRO A 638 11.70 -10.31 17.98
CA PRO A 638 12.29 -9.45 16.94
C PRO A 638 13.10 -8.27 17.51
N ILE A 639 12.58 -7.59 18.52
CA ILE A 639 13.26 -6.50 19.22
C ILE A 639 14.51 -7.02 19.95
N GLN A 640 14.42 -8.19 20.61
CA GLN A 640 15.56 -8.83 21.25
C GLN A 640 16.65 -9.23 20.23
N MET A 641 16.26 -9.74 19.06
CA MET A 641 17.17 -10.12 17.98
C MET A 641 17.97 -8.96 17.42
N ALA A 642 17.35 -7.78 17.27
CA ALA A 642 18.05 -6.57 16.85
C ALA A 642 19.23 -6.21 17.76
N TYR A 643 19.29 -6.74 18.99
CA TYR A 643 20.41 -6.56 19.89
C TYR A 643 21.65 -7.37 19.51
N ARG A 644 21.48 -8.60 19.00
CA ARG A 644 22.56 -9.60 18.80
C ARG A 644 22.87 -9.88 17.32
N TYR A 645 21.86 -9.88 16.45
CA TYR A 645 22.00 -10.15 15.01
C TYR A 645 21.38 -9.03 14.18
N PRO A 646 22.07 -7.88 14.04
CA PRO A 646 21.50 -6.69 13.41
C PRO A 646 21.19 -6.89 11.92
N ALA A 647 22.00 -7.68 11.18
CA ALA A 647 21.77 -7.99 9.77
C ALA A 647 20.52 -8.86 9.57
N LEU A 648 20.37 -9.93 10.35
CA LEU A 648 19.19 -10.78 10.33
C LEU A 648 17.93 -10.01 10.76
N ALA A 649 18.03 -9.16 11.79
CA ALA A 649 16.91 -8.32 12.22
C ALA A 649 16.48 -7.31 11.14
N ARG A 650 17.44 -6.73 10.39
CA ARG A 650 17.17 -5.83 9.25
C ARG A 650 16.40 -6.55 8.16
N PHE A 651 16.87 -7.73 7.78
CA PHE A 651 16.22 -8.57 6.78
C PHE A 651 14.79 -8.93 7.19
N MET A 652 14.60 -9.44 8.42
CA MET A 652 13.27 -9.81 8.92
C MET A 652 12.33 -8.61 8.97
N ALA A 653 12.82 -7.43 9.38
CA ALA A 653 12.02 -6.22 9.39
C ALA A 653 11.62 -5.77 7.98
N GLY A 654 12.54 -5.82 7.01
CA GLY A 654 12.25 -5.50 5.61
C GLY A 654 11.28 -6.49 4.97
N HIS A 655 11.51 -7.79 5.16
CA HIS A 655 10.65 -8.86 4.66
C HIS A 655 9.23 -8.78 5.23
N TRP A 656 9.08 -8.59 6.55
CA TRP A 656 7.76 -8.41 7.16
C TRP A 656 7.10 -7.08 6.84
N ALA A 657 7.87 -6.00 6.70
CA ALA A 657 7.33 -4.73 6.22
C ALA A 657 6.73 -4.90 4.82
N THR A 658 7.45 -5.58 3.92
CA THR A 658 6.99 -5.90 2.56
C THR A 658 5.70 -6.72 2.60
N GLU A 659 5.68 -7.83 3.35
CA GLU A 659 4.53 -8.75 3.43
C GLU A 659 3.31 -8.12 4.11
N ALA A 660 3.50 -7.39 5.21
CA ALA A 660 2.40 -6.75 5.95
C ALA A 660 1.74 -5.63 5.15
N VAL A 661 2.54 -4.88 4.39
CA VAL A 661 2.07 -3.74 3.60
C VAL A 661 1.29 -4.19 2.37
N HIS A 662 1.64 -5.34 1.76
CA HIS A 662 0.89 -5.95 0.65
C HIS A 662 -0.57 -6.30 0.98
N ILE A 663 -0.94 -6.39 2.26
CA ILE A 663 -2.33 -6.62 2.70
C ILE A 663 -3.19 -5.36 2.48
N VAL A 664 -2.59 -4.17 2.57
CA VAL A 664 -3.30 -2.89 2.47
C VAL A 664 -3.51 -2.54 1.00
N PRO A 665 -4.75 -2.51 0.48
CA PRO A 665 -5.02 -2.15 -0.90
C PRO A 665 -4.50 -0.75 -1.23
N VAL A 666 -4.02 -0.53 -2.46
CA VAL A 666 -3.58 0.76 -3.02
C VAL A 666 -2.28 1.33 -2.44
N PHE A 667 -2.05 1.24 -1.13
CA PHE A 667 -0.82 1.72 -0.46
C PHE A 667 0.22 0.62 -0.23
N GLY A 668 -0.18 -0.62 -0.50
CA GLY A 668 0.62 -1.81 -0.32
C GLY A 668 1.69 -2.07 -1.37
N GLU A 669 1.97 -1.14 -2.29
CA GLU A 669 2.91 -1.40 -3.39
C GLU A 669 4.37 -1.39 -2.90
N ARG A 670 5.23 -2.25 -3.48
CA ARG A 670 6.66 -2.26 -3.14
C ARG A 670 7.28 -0.90 -3.46
N GLY A 671 8.11 -0.38 -2.56
CA GLY A 671 8.71 0.93 -2.68
C GLY A 671 7.81 2.10 -2.28
N ALA A 672 6.59 1.84 -1.80
CA ALA A 672 5.69 2.89 -1.31
C ALA A 672 6.13 3.42 0.07
N LEU A 673 5.63 4.60 0.45
CA LEU A 673 5.95 5.21 1.74
C LEU A 673 5.49 4.37 2.94
N LEU A 674 4.43 3.57 2.79
CA LEU A 674 3.92 2.72 3.86
C LEU A 674 4.95 1.64 4.26
N GLU A 675 5.61 1.02 3.29
CA GLU A 675 6.69 0.04 3.52
C GLU A 675 7.85 0.69 4.29
N HIS A 676 8.31 1.85 3.83
CA HIS A 676 9.36 2.61 4.51
C HIS A 676 8.94 3.05 5.92
N ALA A 677 7.67 3.44 6.12
CA ALA A 677 7.15 3.81 7.43
C ALA A 677 7.11 2.64 8.41
N VAL A 678 6.67 1.47 7.96
CA VAL A 678 6.65 0.22 8.74
C VAL A 678 8.08 -0.20 9.10
N PHE A 679 9.00 -0.18 8.14
CA PHE A 679 10.43 -0.44 8.40
C PHE A 679 11.01 0.54 9.42
N CYS A 680 10.74 1.84 9.26
CA CYS A 680 11.21 2.85 10.20
C CYS A 680 10.65 2.66 11.62
N LEU A 681 9.38 2.31 11.74
CA LEU A 681 8.71 2.11 13.03
C LEU A 681 9.31 0.92 13.78
N PHE A 682 9.55 -0.20 13.10
CA PHE A 682 9.98 -1.44 13.74
C PHE A 682 11.50 -1.61 13.83
N TYR A 683 12.28 -0.93 12.98
CA TYR A 683 13.74 -1.09 12.95
C TYR A 683 14.50 0.21 13.30
N ASN A 684 14.38 1.25 12.49
CA ASN A 684 15.17 2.49 12.65
C ASN A 684 14.82 3.27 13.94
N TRP A 685 13.55 3.29 14.35
CA TRP A 685 13.12 4.02 15.55
C TRP A 685 13.64 3.38 16.85
N PRO A 686 13.56 2.06 17.05
CA PRO A 686 14.26 1.38 18.14
C PRO A 686 15.77 1.63 18.16
N LEU A 687 16.45 1.62 16.99
CA LEU A 687 17.88 1.94 16.91
C LEU A 687 18.18 3.37 17.36
N THR A 688 17.37 4.33 16.93
CA THR A 688 17.47 5.74 17.34
C THR A 688 17.28 5.90 18.85
N ILE A 689 16.30 5.22 19.45
CA ILE A 689 16.10 5.22 20.90
C ILE A 689 17.31 4.62 21.62
N ARG A 690 17.79 3.46 21.17
CA ARG A 690 18.95 2.75 21.77
C ARG A 690 20.17 3.65 21.83
N ARG A 691 20.48 4.31 20.71
CA ARG A 691 21.63 5.20 20.65
C ARG A 691 21.48 6.40 21.58
N ARG A 692 20.32 7.08 21.57
CA ARG A 692 20.06 8.22 22.46
C ARG A 692 20.21 7.82 23.93
N MET A 693 19.65 6.67 24.31
CA MET A 693 19.79 6.14 25.66
C MET A 693 21.25 5.82 26.03
N ARG A 694 22.04 5.24 25.13
CA ARG A 694 23.45 4.94 25.38
C ARG A 694 24.28 6.20 25.58
N LYS A 695 24.13 7.21 24.72
CA LYS A 695 24.83 8.49 24.88
C LYS A 695 24.42 9.21 26.15
N ARG A 696 23.12 9.22 26.47
CA ARG A 696 22.63 9.83 27.72
C ARG A 696 23.14 9.10 28.95
N ALA A 697 23.22 7.76 28.93
CA ALA A 697 23.80 6.99 30.02
C ALA A 697 25.26 7.39 30.27
N ARG A 698 26.06 7.58 29.20
CA ARG A 698 27.45 8.09 29.31
C ARG A 698 27.52 9.51 29.87
N MET A 699 26.71 10.43 29.36
CA MET A 699 26.66 11.80 29.91
C MET A 699 26.25 11.80 31.39
N ARG A 700 25.29 10.95 31.78
CA ARG A 700 24.85 10.85 33.17
C ARG A 700 25.90 10.23 34.09
N THR A 701 26.80 9.37 33.61
CA THR A 701 27.88 8.83 34.47
C THR A 701 28.85 9.90 34.97
N GLU A 702 28.92 11.05 34.29
CA GLU A 702 29.74 12.20 34.70
C GLU A 702 29.05 13.10 35.73
N MET A 703 27.75 12.91 35.97
CA MET A 703 26.95 13.71 36.89
C MET A 703 26.81 13.04 38.25
N ARG A 704 26.67 13.83 39.32
CA ARG A 704 26.32 13.29 40.64
C ARG A 704 24.84 12.85 40.68
N PRO A 705 24.50 11.68 41.25
CA PRO A 705 23.12 11.25 41.41
C PRO A 705 22.41 12.12 42.46
N ARG A 706 21.12 12.41 42.23
CA ARG A 706 20.28 13.20 43.15
C ARG A 706 18.96 12.46 43.38
N TYR A 707 18.43 12.50 44.59
CA TYR A 707 17.19 11.79 44.97
C TYR A 707 16.21 12.62 45.81
N TRP A 708 16.62 13.81 46.29
CA TRP A 708 15.83 14.62 47.21
C TRP A 708 14.47 15.05 46.61
N HIS A 709 14.40 15.27 45.30
CA HIS A 709 13.20 15.70 44.59
C HIS A 709 12.10 14.63 44.55
N ILE A 710 12.40 13.36 44.85
CA ILE A 710 11.40 12.29 44.95
C ILE A 710 10.40 12.59 46.07
N VAL A 711 10.89 13.01 47.23
CA VAL A 711 10.04 13.35 48.38
C VAL A 711 9.17 14.57 48.05
N LEU A 712 9.76 15.60 47.43
CA LEU A 712 9.02 16.78 46.99
C LEU A 712 7.93 16.43 45.97
N CYS A 713 8.23 15.59 44.98
CA CYS A 713 7.26 15.13 43.98
C CYS A 713 6.12 14.34 44.62
N ALA A 714 6.40 13.54 45.66
CA ALA A 714 5.38 12.81 46.37
C ALA A 714 4.44 13.75 47.15
N ILE A 715 4.98 14.73 47.86
CA ILE A 715 4.20 15.73 48.61
C ILE A 715 3.32 16.54 47.66
N VAL A 716 3.88 17.07 46.58
CA VAL A 716 3.14 17.87 45.59
C VAL A 716 2.07 17.02 44.89
N GLY A 717 2.41 15.80 44.48
CA GLY A 717 1.47 14.87 43.84
C GLY A 717 0.29 14.55 44.75
N SER A 718 0.54 14.26 46.03
CA SER A 718 -0.53 14.05 47.02
C SER A 718 -1.33 15.33 47.27
N GLY A 719 -0.68 16.49 47.36
CA GLY A 719 -1.36 17.78 47.54
C GLY A 719 -2.39 18.10 46.44
N ILE A 720 -2.09 17.75 45.18
CA ILE A 720 -3.03 17.91 44.07
C ILE A 720 -4.29 17.06 44.28
N PHE A 721 -4.13 15.79 44.69
CA PHE A 721 -5.27 14.92 44.97
C PHE A 721 -6.07 15.40 46.18
N VAL A 722 -5.40 15.84 47.24
CA VAL A 722 -6.05 16.40 48.44
C VAL A 722 -6.86 17.65 48.12
N PHE A 723 -6.30 18.56 47.32
CA PHE A 723 -7.03 19.75 46.86
C PHE A 723 -8.24 19.37 46.00
N THR A 724 -8.10 18.33 45.16
CA THR A 724 -9.21 17.83 44.35
C THR A 724 -10.32 17.23 45.23
N ASP A 725 -9.96 16.41 46.22
CA ASP A 725 -10.91 15.85 47.19
C ASP A 725 -11.65 16.97 47.93
N PHE A 726 -10.93 18.00 48.40
CA PHE A 726 -11.53 19.16 49.08
C PHE A 726 -12.53 19.91 48.18
N ALA A 727 -12.15 20.19 46.93
CA ALA A 727 -13.02 20.90 45.99
C ALA A 727 -14.29 20.09 45.62
N TYR A 728 -14.18 18.75 45.59
CA TYR A 728 -15.33 17.86 45.37
C TYR A 728 -16.24 17.80 46.59
N ILE A 729 -15.67 17.70 47.80
CA ILE A 729 -16.45 17.77 49.05
C ILE A 729 -17.19 19.11 49.15
N GLU A 730 -16.52 20.22 48.88
CA GLU A 730 -17.12 21.57 48.96
C GLU A 730 -18.28 21.76 47.96
N LYS A 731 -18.18 21.20 46.75
CA LYS A 731 -19.18 21.40 45.69
C LYS A 731 -20.27 20.34 45.60
N LEU A 732 -19.94 19.08 45.92
CA LEU A 732 -20.79 17.91 45.67
C LEU A 732 -21.11 17.13 46.96
N GLY A 733 -20.45 17.45 48.08
CA GLY A 733 -20.70 16.80 49.37
C GLY A 733 -20.16 15.37 49.51
N GLU A 734 -19.51 14.83 48.48
CA GLU A 734 -18.99 13.46 48.44
C GLU A 734 -17.54 13.41 47.94
N LEU A 735 -16.80 12.38 48.37
CA LEU A 735 -15.44 12.11 47.89
C LEU A 735 -15.49 11.50 46.47
N PRO A 736 -14.62 11.96 45.54
CA PRO A 736 -14.62 11.46 44.18
C PRO A 736 -14.12 10.03 44.10
N ARG A 737 -14.77 9.20 43.28
CA ARG A 737 -14.24 7.88 42.94
C ARG A 737 -13.05 8.03 41.99
N LEU A 738 -12.10 7.09 42.03
CA LEU A 738 -10.90 7.13 41.17
C LEU A 738 -11.25 7.21 39.67
N MET A 739 -12.40 6.66 39.26
CA MET A 739 -12.92 6.74 37.90
C MET A 739 -13.42 8.13 37.50
N GLU A 740 -13.88 8.96 38.43
CA GLU A 740 -14.34 10.34 38.17
C GLU A 740 -13.15 11.27 37.96
N ILE A 741 -12.05 11.00 38.67
CA ILE A 741 -10.77 11.71 38.55
C ILE A 741 -9.72 10.92 37.76
N TRP A 742 -10.15 10.06 36.82
CA TRP A 742 -9.27 9.14 36.10
C TRP A 742 -8.12 9.85 35.36
N TRP A 743 -8.38 11.06 34.86
CA TRP A 743 -7.38 11.88 34.17
C TRP A 743 -6.27 12.35 35.11
N LEU A 744 -6.60 12.72 36.36
CA LEU A 744 -5.61 13.03 37.41
C LEU A 744 -4.87 11.78 37.88
N ALA A 745 -5.61 10.68 38.07
CA ALA A 745 -5.05 9.38 38.44
C ALA A 745 -4.02 8.89 37.41
N VAL A 746 -4.16 9.29 36.13
CA VAL A 746 -3.17 9.03 35.07
C VAL A 746 -2.07 10.09 35.02
N LEU A 747 -2.42 11.37 34.96
CA LEU A 747 -1.49 12.47 34.71
C LEU A 747 -0.54 12.73 35.88
N VAL A 748 -1.04 12.78 37.12
CA VAL A 748 -0.22 13.16 38.29
C VAL A 748 0.89 12.14 38.53
N PRO A 749 0.64 10.82 38.63
CA PRO A 749 1.72 9.86 38.79
C PRO A 749 2.68 9.85 37.59
N ALA A 750 2.18 9.98 36.36
CA ALA A 750 3.04 10.03 35.17
C ALA A 750 3.96 11.26 35.17
N LEU A 751 3.46 12.43 35.58
CA LEU A 751 4.25 13.66 35.74
C LEU A 751 5.26 13.54 36.88
N CYS A 752 4.89 12.98 38.03
CA CYS A 752 5.84 12.69 39.11
C CYS A 752 6.99 11.82 38.59
N GLY A 753 6.69 10.74 37.85
CA GLY A 753 7.71 9.91 37.20
C GLY A 753 8.60 10.66 36.22
N ALA A 754 8.03 11.58 35.43
CA ALA A 754 8.75 12.44 34.50
C ALA A 754 9.71 13.39 35.22
N VAL A 755 9.24 14.08 36.27
CA VAL A 755 10.07 14.99 37.07
C VAL A 755 11.18 14.22 37.79
N VAL A 756 10.88 13.02 38.31
CA VAL A 756 11.88 12.17 38.96
C VAL A 756 13.03 11.83 38.03
N THR A 757 12.80 11.46 36.77
CA THR A 757 13.90 11.16 35.84
C THR A 757 14.71 12.40 35.40
N LEU A 758 14.05 13.55 35.30
CA LEU A 758 14.69 14.83 34.96
C LEU A 758 15.60 15.30 36.11
N GLY A 759 15.13 15.22 37.36
CA GLY A 759 15.87 15.64 38.54
C GLY A 759 16.95 14.66 39.02
N ALA A 760 16.92 13.39 38.57
CA ALA A 760 17.77 12.32 39.10
C ALA A 760 19.28 12.43 38.81
N GLY A 761 19.70 13.39 37.98
CA GLY A 761 21.09 13.60 37.60
C GLY A 761 21.73 12.31 37.06
N GLY A 762 22.88 11.94 37.64
CA GLY A 762 23.67 10.78 37.23
C GLY A 762 23.16 9.40 37.65
N ALA A 763 21.95 9.30 38.22
CA ALA A 763 21.43 8.01 38.65
C ALA A 763 21.24 7.02 37.48
N PRO A 764 21.70 5.76 37.60
CA PRO A 764 21.49 4.73 36.59
C PRO A 764 20.00 4.43 36.42
N MET A 765 19.62 3.94 35.23
CA MET A 765 18.21 3.79 34.82
C MET A 765 17.38 2.97 35.81
N TRP A 766 17.91 1.86 36.33
CA TRP A 766 17.18 1.02 37.28
C TRP A 766 16.89 1.73 38.60
N LYS A 767 17.82 2.56 39.12
CA LYS A 767 17.58 3.38 40.34
C LYS A 767 16.53 4.46 40.10
N ARG A 768 16.41 4.96 38.87
CA ARG A 768 15.37 5.92 38.49
C ARG A 768 13.99 5.28 38.36
N ILE A 769 13.93 4.05 37.84
CA ILE A 769 12.69 3.24 37.86
C ILE A 769 12.23 3.04 39.29
N ILE A 770 13.14 2.61 40.18
CA ILE A 770 12.82 2.44 41.60
C ILE A 770 12.40 3.77 42.22
N GLY A 771 13.14 4.86 42.01
CA GLY A 771 12.77 6.18 42.56
C GLY A 771 11.42 6.69 42.08
N ALA A 772 11.06 6.47 40.80
CA ALA A 772 9.75 6.82 40.28
C ALA A 772 8.65 5.92 40.85
N ALA A 773 8.89 4.62 40.95
CA ALA A 773 7.99 3.67 41.58
C ALA A 773 7.73 4.04 43.05
N THR A 774 8.78 4.33 43.82
CA THR A 774 8.68 4.79 45.21
C THR A 774 7.92 6.12 45.30
N CYS A 775 8.14 7.06 44.40
CA CYS A 775 7.37 8.30 44.33
C CYS A 775 5.87 8.04 44.13
N GLY A 776 5.51 7.20 43.15
CA GLY A 776 4.11 6.87 42.87
C GLY A 776 3.44 6.11 44.01
N GLY A 777 4.15 5.15 44.61
CA GLY A 777 3.69 4.45 45.80
C GLY A 777 3.48 5.38 47.00
N ALA A 778 4.42 6.30 47.26
CA ALA A 778 4.30 7.30 48.32
C ALA A 778 3.09 8.23 48.09
N VAL A 779 2.86 8.68 46.84
CA VAL A 779 1.65 9.44 46.50
C VAL A 779 0.39 8.64 46.81
N GLY A 780 0.36 7.36 46.45
CA GLY A 780 -0.77 6.47 46.69
C GLY A 780 -1.07 6.26 48.17
N VAL A 781 -0.03 6.05 49.00
CA VAL A 781 -0.17 5.92 50.45
C VAL A 781 -0.66 7.23 51.07
N LEU A 782 0.05 8.34 50.81
CA LEU A 782 -0.30 9.66 51.37
C LEU A 782 -1.71 10.10 50.97
N TYR A 783 -2.08 9.91 49.70
CA TYR A 783 -3.43 10.19 49.22
C TYR A 783 -4.48 9.35 49.95
N THR A 784 -4.22 8.04 50.14
CA THR A 784 -5.16 7.16 50.85
C THR A 784 -5.28 7.52 52.32
N THR A 785 -4.19 7.85 53.00
CA THR A 785 -4.22 8.31 54.39
C THR A 785 -5.06 9.57 54.51
N VAL A 786 -4.90 10.53 53.60
CA VAL A 786 -5.65 11.78 53.67
C VAL A 786 -7.13 11.59 53.29
N SER A 787 -7.45 10.80 52.25
CA SER A 787 -8.86 10.46 51.94
C SER A 787 -9.52 9.69 53.09
N ALA A 788 -8.78 8.86 53.84
CA ALA A 788 -9.29 8.16 55.02
C ALA A 788 -9.56 9.13 56.20
N ILE A 789 -8.74 10.17 56.35
CA ILE A 789 -8.93 11.23 57.37
C ILE A 789 -10.12 12.12 57.02
N PHE A 790 -10.31 12.48 55.76
CA PHE A 790 -11.43 13.33 55.31
C PHE A 790 -12.79 12.62 55.33
N GLY A 791 -12.80 11.30 55.54
CA GLY A 791 -14.01 10.55 55.75
C GLY A 791 -14.83 10.38 54.47
N TYR A 792 -14.79 9.16 53.93
CA TYR A 792 -16.00 8.61 53.32
C TYR A 792 -17.09 8.61 54.41
N GLY A 793 -18.14 9.42 54.24
CA GLY A 793 -19.28 9.52 55.15
C GLY A 793 -20.17 8.27 55.17
N GLY A 794 -19.61 7.09 55.43
CA GLY A 794 -20.32 5.82 55.55
C GLY A 794 -19.45 4.72 56.17
N PRO A 795 -20.03 3.59 56.63
CA PRO A 795 -19.32 2.53 57.34
C PRO A 795 -18.45 1.73 56.35
N ILE A 796 -17.32 2.31 55.97
CA ILE A 796 -16.31 1.63 55.16
C ILE A 796 -15.45 0.82 56.11
N GLY A 797 -15.54 -0.51 56.01
CA GLY A 797 -14.71 -1.41 56.81
C GLY A 797 -13.24 -1.18 56.52
N ALA A 798 -12.37 -1.46 57.49
CA ALA A 798 -10.91 -1.37 57.32
C ALA A 798 -10.41 -2.12 56.06
N GLY A 799 -11.13 -3.16 55.61
CA GLY A 799 -10.84 -3.90 54.38
C GLY A 799 -10.91 -3.05 53.10
N ASP A 800 -11.86 -2.13 52.97
CA ASP A 800 -12.03 -1.30 51.76
C ASP A 800 -10.96 -0.20 51.67
N ILE A 801 -10.52 0.35 52.82
CA ILE A 801 -9.39 1.29 52.87
C ILE A 801 -8.12 0.57 52.43
N VAL A 802 -7.90 -0.66 52.89
CA VAL A 802 -6.75 -1.48 52.49
C VAL A 802 -6.81 -1.81 51.00
N ILE A 803 -7.96 -2.24 50.48
CA ILE A 803 -8.14 -2.54 49.04
C ILE A 803 -7.87 -1.29 48.19
N ASN A 804 -8.42 -0.14 48.56
CA ASN A 804 -8.20 1.12 47.84
C ASN A 804 -6.74 1.58 47.92
N CYS A 805 -6.08 1.42 49.08
CA CYS A 805 -4.66 1.71 49.25
C CYS A 805 -3.82 0.85 48.29
N VAL A 806 -4.07 -0.47 48.28
CA VAL A 806 -3.36 -1.42 47.41
C VAL A 806 -3.53 -1.05 45.94
N TRP A 807 -4.75 -0.74 45.49
CA TRP A 807 -5.01 -0.33 44.12
C TRP A 807 -4.37 1.01 43.76
N ARG A 808 -4.49 2.04 44.61
CA ARG A 808 -3.87 3.36 44.40
C ARG A 808 -2.35 3.24 44.32
N VAL A 809 -1.73 2.52 45.26
CA VAL A 809 -0.28 2.27 45.26
C VAL A 809 0.13 1.52 44.00
N PHE A 810 -0.57 0.45 43.63
CA PHE A 810 -0.26 -0.35 42.44
C PHE A 810 -0.33 0.48 41.15
N ILE A 811 -1.46 1.15 40.92
CA ILE A 811 -1.71 1.96 39.71
C ILE A 811 -0.72 3.13 39.63
N PHE A 812 -0.52 3.88 40.72
CA PHE A 812 0.35 5.06 40.71
C PHE A 812 1.82 4.67 40.56
N THR A 813 2.25 3.54 41.14
CA THR A 813 3.60 2.99 40.96
C THR A 813 3.86 2.67 39.48
N ILE A 814 2.93 1.99 38.81
CA ILE A 814 3.05 1.63 37.39
C ILE A 814 3.06 2.89 36.52
N LEU A 815 2.13 3.81 36.73
CA LEU A 815 2.01 5.02 35.92
C LEU A 815 3.20 5.95 36.09
N SER A 816 3.76 6.07 37.30
CA SER A 816 5.00 6.81 37.54
C SER A 816 6.19 6.16 36.85
N ALA A 817 6.33 4.83 36.91
CA ALA A 817 7.36 4.12 36.16
C ALA A 817 7.22 4.33 34.64
N ILE A 818 5.98 4.29 34.11
CA ILE A 818 5.69 4.58 32.69
C ILE A 818 6.06 6.03 32.34
N GLY A 819 5.66 7.01 33.15
CA GLY A 819 5.97 8.42 32.96
C GLY A 819 7.48 8.69 32.90
N MET A 820 8.23 8.03 33.78
CA MET A 820 9.70 8.02 33.81
C MET A 820 10.28 7.46 32.50
N LEU A 821 9.83 6.28 32.07
CA LEU A 821 10.29 5.62 30.83
C LEU A 821 9.97 6.44 29.58
N LEU A 822 8.73 6.93 29.46
CA LEU A 822 8.29 7.75 28.34
C LEU A 822 9.10 9.04 28.24
N THR A 823 9.37 9.68 29.37
CA THR A 823 10.21 10.89 29.43
C THR A 823 11.63 10.59 28.96
N GLU A 824 12.23 9.50 29.46
CA GLU A 824 13.57 9.08 29.01
C GLU A 824 13.61 8.77 27.50
N ILE A 825 12.60 8.12 26.94
CA ILE A 825 12.52 7.81 25.51
C ILE A 825 12.32 9.08 24.66
N LYS A 826 11.58 10.07 25.16
CA LYS A 826 11.24 11.30 24.42
C LYS A 826 12.30 12.38 24.48
N LEU A 827 13.16 12.40 25.51
CA LEU A 827 14.23 13.39 25.62
C LEU A 827 15.13 13.41 24.36
N PRO A 828 15.57 14.59 23.87
CA PRO A 828 16.45 14.70 22.71
C PRO A 828 17.82 14.07 22.97
N GLU A 829 18.56 13.79 21.90
CA GLU A 829 19.97 13.39 22.02
C GLU A 829 20.74 14.48 22.78
N PRO A 830 21.57 14.12 23.78
CA PRO A 830 22.44 15.10 24.42
C PRO A 830 23.36 15.76 23.40
N LYS A 831 23.51 17.09 23.45
CA LYS A 831 24.55 17.76 22.68
C LYS A 831 25.90 17.26 23.16
N ALA A 832 26.85 17.04 22.24
CA ALA A 832 28.24 16.86 22.64
C ALA A 832 28.65 18.10 23.43
N VAL A 833 29.21 17.88 24.61
CA VAL A 833 29.83 18.93 25.42
C VAL A 833 31.21 19.20 24.85
#